data_AF-A0A6A3KWL1-F1
#
_entry.id   AF-A0A6A3KWL1-F1
#
_cell.length_a   1.000
_cell.length_b   1.000
_cell.length_c   1.000
_cell.angle_alpha   90.00
_cell.angle_beta   90.00
_cell.angle_gamma   90.00
#
_symmetry.space_group_name_H-M   'P 1'
#
loop_
_entity.id
_entity.type
_entity.pdbx_description
1 polymer ?
#
loop_
_entity_poly.entity_id
_entity_poly.type
_entity_poly.pdbx_seq_one_letter_code
_entity_poly.pdbx_strand_id
1 'polypeptide(L)'
;MAPGKGKRIKSPRASLPSLPLSVFSLVMEFAVSDYDQPLLPRARSPPGKYLRDVALVSKSWLHSVQQLTTQYNRETMAIRLKLGGKEEIKNIQQKVALGGAAVRDLRVFIGKEEKYSFGTPDYTLLSTETERVNVDWDSMLMEMPGLRRLDLGLVPLESKHLPKLVRAAGKHCLQLEILVLPRKAKQKKTVKGKKIEVVMKELYAAMGWFLKGGRGGLKQLTVPTRDEAKPHRSGTEFLENVAKFCPSIEYLDGSESAFDGCEGVRCEDKWMVSLETWEKFNRACTSLREFHWAPVPFADPFFRVFGEYPKPQLENLSITANLLWSWKEYLQSCGDETAAAIKDCYGKRAKHIAAVFSGCPELTNLTVGIDLQDYTDSPTRHFKIDAFGDEFWGAVAAHCPLLERFAIRNCANFEVLSVSPIRTFTDAALLSLADLEYLYSIETNAAVMCTGNGFFEYMHRVLAANTCYEDWRLLELSLGGQENGFFGVPRFYTVVIDLLRRLAEISEEDFGAAASSQKLDVYLSNPYHTKVSQQWSAVYMREQLRPLMNRVKEVHPSLSLNASVLNRSRDSFTKMDMFSLSWHPRNADRDMFYNSVDDTDYGAFSDPSDHMPPGMQNLFNELLGYNSQGGDSESDSDEDGDGGYIDEINQRDNFWGL
;
A
#
# COMPACT_ATOMS: atom_id res chain seq x y z
N MET A 1 1.36 21.04 -75.11
CA MET A 1 1.74 19.75 -74.49
C MET A 1 1.47 19.85 -72.99
N ALA A 2 0.38 19.27 -72.50
CA ALA A 2 0.11 19.16 -71.07
C ALA A 2 0.47 17.73 -70.62
N PRO A 3 1.27 17.55 -69.56
CA PRO A 3 1.65 16.22 -69.10
C PRO A 3 0.52 15.57 -68.30
N GLY A 4 0.42 14.24 -68.44
CA GLY A 4 -0.76 13.45 -68.11
C GLY A 4 -1.01 13.18 -66.63
N LYS A 5 -2.25 12.72 -66.39
CA LYS A 5 -2.80 12.28 -65.11
C LYS A 5 -2.02 11.08 -64.56
N GLY A 6 -1.23 11.29 -63.51
CA GLY A 6 -0.73 10.21 -62.67
C GLY A 6 -1.88 9.59 -61.86
N LYS A 7 -2.15 8.30 -62.08
CA LYS A 7 -2.98 7.47 -61.19
C LYS A 7 -2.33 7.45 -59.81
N ARG A 8 -2.94 8.10 -58.81
CA ARG A 8 -2.62 7.86 -57.39
C ARG A 8 -3.00 6.40 -57.07
N ILE A 9 -1.99 5.55 -56.97
CA ILE A 9 -2.11 4.25 -56.31
C ILE A 9 -2.41 4.57 -54.84
N LYS A 10 -3.64 4.28 -54.38
CA LYS A 10 -3.96 4.29 -52.96
C LYS A 10 -3.14 3.16 -52.34
N SER A 11 -2.13 3.51 -51.54
CA SER A 11 -1.57 2.54 -50.59
C SER A 11 -2.72 1.99 -49.74
N PRO A 12 -2.74 0.69 -49.41
CA PRO A 12 -3.68 0.20 -48.42
C PRO A 12 -3.41 1.01 -47.15
N ARG A 13 -4.42 1.72 -46.64
CA ARG A 13 -4.34 2.24 -45.26
C ARG A 13 -4.10 1.01 -44.41
N ALA A 14 -2.92 0.91 -43.79
CA ALA A 14 -2.64 -0.11 -42.81
C ALA A 14 -3.67 0.04 -41.70
N SER A 15 -4.75 -0.75 -41.74
CA SER A 15 -5.65 -0.87 -40.61
C SER A 15 -4.88 -1.67 -39.57
N LEU A 16 -4.62 -1.06 -38.42
CA LEU A 16 -4.17 -1.81 -37.25
C LEU A 16 -5.12 -3.00 -37.06
N PRO A 17 -4.62 -4.24 -37.07
CA PRO A 17 -5.48 -5.41 -36.92
C PRO A 17 -6.23 -5.32 -35.59
N SER A 18 -7.53 -5.65 -35.60
CA SER A 18 -8.34 -5.69 -34.39
C SER A 18 -7.85 -6.85 -33.51
N LEU A 19 -7.36 -6.55 -32.32
CA LEU A 19 -7.01 -7.56 -31.33
C LEU A 19 -8.28 -8.25 -30.81
N PRO A 20 -8.27 -9.56 -30.53
CA PRO A 20 -9.32 -10.20 -29.75
C PRO A 20 -9.53 -9.46 -28.43
N LEU A 21 -10.78 -9.33 -27.97
CA LEU A 21 -11.12 -8.52 -26.80
C LEU A 21 -10.33 -8.93 -25.54
N SER A 22 -10.06 -10.23 -25.37
CA SER A 22 -9.25 -10.76 -24.27
C SER A 22 -7.79 -10.28 -24.34
N VAL A 23 -7.20 -10.27 -25.53
CA VAL A 23 -5.83 -9.78 -25.73
C VAL A 23 -5.80 -8.26 -25.58
N PHE A 24 -6.78 -7.56 -26.15
CA PHE A 24 -6.91 -6.12 -26.02
C PHE A 24 -7.00 -5.72 -24.54
N SER A 25 -7.81 -6.41 -23.75
CA SER A 25 -7.90 -6.22 -22.31
C SER A 25 -6.55 -6.33 -21.61
N LEU A 26 -5.81 -7.43 -21.86
CA LEU A 26 -4.51 -7.65 -21.23
C LEU A 26 -3.50 -6.56 -21.60
N VAL A 27 -3.52 -6.10 -22.85
CA VAL A 27 -2.67 -4.98 -23.27
C VAL A 27 -3.08 -3.68 -22.56
N MET A 28 -4.38 -3.45 -22.34
CA MET A 28 -4.83 -2.25 -21.61
C MET A 28 -4.46 -2.31 -20.13
N GLU A 29 -4.55 -3.48 -19.50
CA GLU A 29 -4.16 -3.71 -18.10
C GLU A 29 -2.67 -3.42 -17.89
N PHE A 30 -1.85 -3.74 -18.89
CA PHE A 30 -0.42 -3.39 -18.90
C PHE A 30 -0.15 -1.91 -19.21
N ALA A 31 -0.89 -1.32 -20.16
CA ALA A 31 -0.54 -0.02 -20.74
C ALA A 31 -1.27 1.18 -20.13
N VAL A 32 -2.34 0.97 -19.36
CA VAL A 32 -3.17 2.03 -18.79
C VAL A 32 -3.20 1.89 -17.28
N SER A 33 -2.56 2.84 -16.59
CA SER A 33 -2.59 2.93 -15.13
C SER A 33 -4.04 2.91 -14.61
N ASP A 34 -4.24 2.21 -13.50
CA ASP A 34 -5.53 2.02 -12.80
C ASP A 34 -6.64 1.27 -13.58
N TYR A 35 -6.33 0.74 -14.77
CA TYR A 35 -7.24 -0.15 -15.47
C TYR A 35 -7.02 -1.61 -15.04
N ASP A 36 -7.98 -2.16 -14.29
CA ASP A 36 -7.95 -3.54 -13.80
C ASP A 36 -9.23 -4.30 -14.21
N GLN A 37 -9.04 -5.52 -14.73
CA GLN A 37 -10.09 -6.46 -15.12
C GLN A 37 -10.36 -7.58 -14.11
N PRO A 38 -9.33 -8.18 -13.48
CA PRO A 38 -9.48 -9.03 -12.32
C PRO A 38 -10.54 -8.56 -11.31
N LEU A 39 -11.24 -9.54 -10.73
CA LEU A 39 -12.16 -9.30 -9.61
C LEU A 39 -11.42 -9.23 -8.26
N LEU A 40 -10.18 -9.72 -8.24
CA LEU A 40 -9.31 -9.89 -7.08
C LEU A 40 -8.07 -9.02 -7.24
N PRO A 41 -7.53 -8.45 -6.14
CA PRO A 41 -8.19 -8.25 -4.84
C PRO A 41 -9.11 -7.01 -4.86
N ARG A 42 -8.90 -6.11 -5.83
CA ARG A 42 -9.59 -4.82 -5.92
C ARG A 42 -10.89 -4.93 -6.71
N ALA A 43 -11.81 -4.01 -6.42
CA ALA A 43 -13.08 -3.95 -7.14
C ALA A 43 -12.85 -3.36 -8.55
N ARG A 44 -13.43 -3.99 -9.58
CA ARG A 44 -13.29 -3.53 -10.96
C ARG A 44 -13.73 -2.07 -11.14
N SER A 45 -12.93 -1.30 -11.85
CA SER A 45 -13.25 0.08 -12.18
C SER A 45 -13.91 0.21 -13.57
N PRO A 46 -14.76 1.22 -13.82
CA PRO A 46 -15.39 1.40 -15.12
C PRO A 46 -14.34 1.67 -16.21
N PRO A 47 -14.28 0.85 -17.29
CA PRO A 47 -13.26 1.00 -18.34
C PRO A 47 -13.27 2.37 -18.99
N GLY A 48 -14.46 2.95 -19.20
CA GLY A 48 -14.63 4.23 -19.88
C GLY A 48 -14.06 5.46 -19.15
N LYS A 49 -13.64 5.37 -17.89
CA LYS A 49 -12.90 6.45 -17.22
C LYS A 49 -11.44 6.49 -17.69
N TYR A 50 -10.82 5.31 -17.77
CA TYR A 50 -9.38 5.15 -18.02
C TYR A 50 -9.05 4.98 -19.51
N LEU A 51 -9.95 4.35 -20.28
CA LEU A 51 -9.73 4.03 -21.68
C LEU A 51 -10.25 5.12 -22.65
N ARG A 52 -10.45 6.37 -22.19
CA ARG A 52 -10.95 7.45 -23.05
C ARG A 52 -9.97 7.76 -24.17
N ASP A 53 -8.70 7.96 -23.83
CA ASP A 53 -7.67 8.30 -24.80
C ASP A 53 -7.38 7.13 -25.75
N VAL A 54 -7.44 5.90 -25.22
CA VAL A 54 -7.36 4.65 -25.99
C VAL A 54 -8.47 4.59 -27.05
N ALA A 55 -9.69 5.01 -26.71
CA ALA A 55 -10.81 5.02 -27.65
C ALA A 55 -10.61 6.01 -28.81
N LEU A 56 -9.78 7.04 -28.65
CA LEU A 56 -9.48 8.04 -29.68
C LEU A 56 -8.44 7.56 -30.71
N VAL A 57 -7.70 6.49 -30.43
CA VAL A 57 -6.62 5.97 -31.30
C VAL A 57 -7.15 5.52 -32.66
N SER A 58 -8.25 4.76 -32.69
CA SER A 58 -8.86 4.31 -33.94
C SER A 58 -10.31 3.86 -33.73
N LYS A 59 -11.09 3.77 -34.83
CA LYS A 59 -12.45 3.22 -34.80
C LYS A 59 -12.51 1.77 -34.28
N SER A 60 -11.48 0.96 -34.54
CA SER A 60 -11.43 -0.41 -34.04
C SER A 60 -11.20 -0.44 -32.53
N TRP A 61 -10.36 0.45 -32.01
CA TRP A 61 -10.07 0.54 -30.58
C TRP A 61 -11.25 1.11 -29.80
N LEU A 62 -11.92 2.13 -30.36
CA LEU A 62 -13.21 2.62 -29.86
C LEU A 62 -14.21 1.47 -29.71
N HIS A 63 -14.34 0.61 -30.72
CA HIS A 63 -15.24 -0.53 -30.67
C HIS A 63 -14.86 -1.52 -29.56
N SER A 64 -13.58 -1.84 -29.39
CA SER A 64 -13.12 -2.71 -28.30
C SER A 64 -13.40 -2.10 -26.92
N VAL A 65 -13.13 -0.80 -26.72
CA VAL A 65 -13.45 -0.09 -25.46
C VAL A 65 -14.95 -0.09 -25.18
N GLN A 66 -15.78 0.09 -26.20
CA GLN A 66 -17.24 0.00 -26.08
C GLN A 66 -17.70 -1.41 -25.69
N GLN A 67 -17.08 -2.45 -26.27
CA GLN A 67 -17.35 -3.85 -25.90
C GLN A 67 -16.96 -4.14 -24.45
N LEU A 68 -15.78 -3.70 -24.01
CA LEU A 68 -15.33 -3.82 -22.62
C LEU A 68 -16.26 -3.10 -21.64
N THR A 69 -16.68 -1.88 -21.99
CA THR A 69 -17.62 -1.10 -21.18
C THR A 69 -18.98 -1.80 -21.09
N THR A 70 -19.45 -2.38 -22.20
CA THR A 70 -20.70 -3.14 -22.23
C THR A 70 -20.61 -4.41 -21.38
N GLN A 71 -19.49 -5.13 -21.47
CA GLN A 71 -19.25 -6.31 -20.64
C GLN A 71 -19.20 -5.94 -19.16
N TYR A 72 -18.46 -4.89 -18.79
CA TYR A 72 -18.41 -4.37 -17.42
C TYR A 72 -19.81 -4.03 -16.89
N ASN A 73 -20.60 -3.25 -17.65
CA ASN A 73 -21.94 -2.83 -17.23
C ASN A 73 -22.93 -4.00 -17.10
N ARG A 74 -22.70 -5.08 -17.85
CA ARG A 74 -23.50 -6.29 -17.78
C ARG A 74 -23.13 -7.18 -16.58
N GLU A 75 -21.83 -7.25 -16.27
CA GLU A 75 -21.31 -8.12 -15.22
C GLU A 75 -21.23 -7.45 -13.84
N THR A 76 -21.23 -6.12 -13.76
CA THR A 76 -21.17 -5.34 -12.51
C THR A 76 -22.53 -4.72 -12.22
N MET A 77 -23.09 -5.01 -11.06
CA MET A 77 -24.37 -4.44 -10.61
C MET A 77 -24.21 -3.76 -9.25
N ALA A 78 -24.65 -2.50 -9.17
CA ALA A 78 -24.83 -1.81 -7.90
C ALA A 78 -26.32 -1.74 -7.53
N ILE A 79 -26.64 -2.13 -6.29
CA ILE A 79 -27.95 -2.00 -5.65
C ILE A 79 -27.83 -0.97 -4.54
N ARG A 80 -28.63 0.09 -4.61
CA ARG A 80 -28.67 1.15 -3.59
C ARG A 80 -30.06 1.20 -2.96
N LEU A 81 -30.12 1.05 -1.64
CA LEU A 81 -31.32 1.17 -0.83
C LEU A 81 -31.13 2.35 0.13
N LYS A 82 -31.53 3.55 -0.29
CA LYS A 82 -31.36 4.79 0.45
C LYS A 82 -32.60 5.16 1.27
N LEU A 83 -33.79 5.00 0.68
CA LEU A 83 -35.05 5.52 1.24
C LEU A 83 -35.97 4.41 1.74
N GLY A 84 -35.84 3.19 1.22
CA GLY A 84 -36.73 2.09 1.55
C GLY A 84 -38.12 2.21 0.91
N GLY A 85 -38.26 2.96 -0.19
CA GLY A 85 -39.53 3.12 -0.88
C GLY A 85 -39.98 1.84 -1.60
N LYS A 86 -41.29 1.58 -1.69
CA LYS A 86 -41.82 0.44 -2.48
C LYS A 86 -41.39 0.50 -3.95
N GLU A 87 -41.36 1.70 -4.52
CA GLU A 87 -40.91 1.94 -5.90
C GLU A 87 -39.41 1.67 -6.07
N GLU A 88 -38.59 2.10 -5.10
CA GLU A 88 -37.15 1.82 -5.07
C GLU A 88 -36.90 0.30 -5.10
N ILE A 89 -37.61 -0.46 -4.25
CA ILE A 89 -37.50 -1.93 -4.22
C ILE A 89 -37.96 -2.55 -5.53
N LYS A 90 -39.08 -2.09 -6.10
CA LYS A 90 -39.60 -2.61 -7.38
C LYS A 90 -38.61 -2.36 -8.52
N ASN A 91 -37.99 -1.18 -8.55
CA ASN A 91 -36.98 -0.83 -9.55
C ASN A 91 -35.73 -1.72 -9.40
N ILE A 92 -35.30 -2.00 -8.17
CA ILE A 92 -34.21 -2.95 -7.89
C ILE A 92 -34.59 -4.36 -8.40
N GLN A 93 -35.78 -4.86 -8.05
CA GLN A 93 -36.25 -6.18 -8.49
C GLN A 93 -36.31 -6.31 -10.01
N GLN A 94 -36.82 -5.29 -10.70
CA GLN A 94 -36.86 -5.27 -12.17
C GLN A 94 -35.45 -5.27 -12.76
N LYS A 95 -34.53 -4.47 -12.22
CA LYS A 95 -33.13 -4.45 -12.66
C LYS A 95 -32.46 -5.81 -12.48
N VAL A 96 -32.70 -6.48 -11.35
CA VAL A 96 -32.19 -7.82 -11.07
C VAL A 96 -32.78 -8.85 -12.02
N ALA A 97 -34.09 -8.85 -12.24
CA ALA A 97 -34.74 -9.78 -13.17
C ALA A 97 -34.27 -9.64 -14.62
N LEU A 98 -33.94 -8.41 -15.06
CA LEU A 98 -33.50 -8.15 -16.43
C LEU A 98 -32.03 -8.55 -16.69
N GLY A 99 -31.17 -8.51 -15.67
CA GLY A 99 -29.71 -8.62 -15.85
C GLY A 99 -28.98 -9.59 -14.92
N GLY A 100 -29.65 -10.13 -13.90
CA GLY A 100 -29.03 -10.88 -12.79
C GLY A 100 -28.15 -12.05 -13.23
N ALA A 101 -28.58 -12.81 -14.24
CA ALA A 101 -27.87 -14.02 -14.67
C ALA A 101 -26.43 -13.74 -15.17
N ALA A 102 -26.20 -12.54 -15.70
CA ALA A 102 -24.89 -12.13 -16.21
C ALA A 102 -24.00 -11.47 -15.14
N VAL A 103 -24.56 -11.13 -13.97
CA VAL A 103 -23.81 -10.46 -12.89
C VAL A 103 -22.73 -11.39 -12.35
N ARG A 104 -21.55 -10.82 -12.15
CA ARG A 104 -20.36 -11.43 -11.56
C ARG A 104 -19.86 -10.63 -10.34
N ASP A 105 -20.10 -9.31 -10.33
CA ASP A 105 -19.77 -8.41 -9.24
C ASP A 105 -21.03 -7.66 -8.77
N LEU A 106 -21.48 -7.93 -7.55
CA LEU A 106 -22.61 -7.26 -6.92
C LEU A 106 -22.14 -6.39 -5.77
N ARG A 107 -22.50 -5.10 -5.81
CA ARG A 107 -22.20 -4.13 -4.75
C ARG A 107 -23.48 -3.61 -4.13
N VAL A 108 -23.62 -3.75 -2.82
CA VAL A 108 -24.84 -3.39 -2.08
C VAL A 108 -24.56 -2.22 -1.16
N PHE A 109 -25.39 -1.18 -1.28
CA PHE A 109 -25.31 0.05 -0.50
C PHE A 109 -26.63 0.22 0.25
N ILE A 110 -26.58 0.36 1.58
CA ILE A 110 -27.79 0.53 2.40
C ILE A 110 -27.61 1.70 3.36
N GLY A 111 -28.60 2.59 3.41
CA GLY A 111 -28.63 3.71 4.36
C GLY A 111 -28.04 5.00 3.79
N LYS A 112 -27.52 5.85 4.67
CA LYS A 112 -27.09 7.21 4.33
C LYS A 112 -25.56 7.32 4.39
N GLU A 113 -25.01 8.02 3.41
CA GLU A 113 -23.61 8.45 3.39
C GLU A 113 -23.45 9.63 4.38
N GLU A 114 -22.32 9.69 5.09
CA GLU A 114 -22.05 10.77 6.04
C GLU A 114 -21.57 12.02 5.30
N LYS A 115 -22.16 13.19 5.60
CA LYS A 115 -21.98 14.45 4.85
C LYS A 115 -20.56 15.04 4.88
N TYR A 116 -19.63 14.51 5.68
CA TYR A 116 -18.33 15.14 5.96
C TYR A 116 -17.12 14.34 5.48
N SER A 117 -17.29 13.38 4.57
CA SER A 117 -16.14 12.66 4.00
C SER A 117 -15.69 13.34 2.71
N PHE A 118 -14.51 13.95 2.73
CA PHE A 118 -13.75 14.15 1.49
C PHE A 118 -13.39 12.76 0.95
N GLY A 119 -13.76 12.44 -0.29
CA GLY A 119 -13.51 11.15 -0.92
C GLY A 119 -14.71 10.18 -0.96
N THR A 120 -14.44 8.94 -1.36
CA THR A 120 -15.46 7.87 -1.43
C THR A 120 -15.81 7.42 -0.01
N PRO A 121 -17.10 7.31 0.37
CA PRO A 121 -17.45 6.93 1.75
C PRO A 121 -17.03 5.49 2.06
N ASP A 122 -16.29 5.30 3.16
CA ASP A 122 -15.82 3.99 3.62
C ASP A 122 -16.85 3.21 4.45
N TYR A 123 -17.96 3.86 4.82
CA TYR A 123 -19.06 3.24 5.54
C TYR A 123 -20.37 4.00 5.34
N THR A 124 -21.48 3.35 5.67
CA THR A 124 -22.83 3.93 5.64
C THR A 124 -23.48 3.88 7.02
N LEU A 125 -24.28 4.90 7.33
CA LEU A 125 -25.05 4.98 8.56
C LEU A 125 -26.39 4.26 8.44
N LEU A 126 -26.75 3.56 9.51
CA LEU A 126 -28.05 2.90 9.67
C LEU A 126 -29.18 3.93 9.59
N SER A 127 -30.21 3.66 8.78
CA SER A 127 -31.42 4.50 8.71
C SER A 127 -32.65 3.74 9.19
N THR A 128 -33.58 4.44 9.86
CA THR A 128 -34.79 3.81 10.40
C THR A 128 -35.69 3.32 9.26
N GLU A 129 -35.72 4.04 8.15
CA GLU A 129 -36.52 3.78 6.97
C GLU A 129 -36.07 2.47 6.30
N THR A 130 -34.78 2.33 6.01
CA THR A 130 -34.23 1.10 5.41
C THR A 130 -34.42 -0.10 6.33
N GLU A 131 -34.24 0.07 7.64
CA GLU A 131 -34.41 -1.01 8.61
C GLU A 131 -35.88 -1.41 8.85
N ARG A 132 -36.87 -0.64 8.41
CA ARG A 132 -38.29 -1.06 8.45
C ARG A 132 -38.67 -1.93 7.26
N VAL A 133 -38.05 -1.71 6.12
CA VAL A 133 -38.35 -2.42 4.88
C VAL A 133 -38.00 -3.90 4.96
N ASN A 134 -38.85 -4.76 4.41
CA ASN A 134 -38.50 -6.15 4.18
C ASN A 134 -38.16 -6.34 2.70
N VAL A 135 -36.88 -6.60 2.42
CA VAL A 135 -36.40 -6.95 1.08
C VAL A 135 -36.24 -8.46 1.00
N ASP A 136 -36.78 -9.07 -0.06
CA ASP A 136 -36.62 -10.48 -0.35
C ASP A 136 -35.29 -10.73 -1.07
N TRP A 137 -34.21 -10.79 -0.28
CA TRP A 137 -32.86 -11.04 -0.79
C TRP A 137 -32.68 -12.45 -1.36
N ASP A 138 -33.48 -13.43 -0.92
CA ASP A 138 -33.46 -14.80 -1.46
C ASP A 138 -33.82 -14.76 -2.95
N SER A 139 -34.96 -14.16 -3.29
CA SER A 139 -35.41 -14.05 -4.69
C SER A 139 -34.44 -13.22 -5.52
N MET A 140 -33.84 -12.16 -4.96
CA MET A 140 -32.86 -11.35 -5.70
C MET A 140 -31.57 -12.11 -6.03
N LEU A 141 -31.00 -12.84 -5.07
CA LEU A 141 -29.73 -13.55 -5.29
C LEU A 141 -29.92 -14.87 -6.05
N MET A 142 -31.13 -15.44 -6.05
CA MET A 142 -31.49 -16.58 -6.92
C MET A 142 -31.28 -16.27 -8.41
N GLU A 143 -31.51 -15.03 -8.83
CA GLU A 143 -31.30 -14.58 -10.21
C GLU A 143 -29.81 -14.39 -10.56
N MET A 144 -28.89 -14.54 -9.61
CA MET A 144 -27.45 -14.31 -9.79
C MET A 144 -26.59 -15.56 -9.46
N PRO A 145 -26.86 -16.74 -10.06
CA PRO A 145 -26.17 -17.98 -9.68
C PRO A 145 -24.68 -18.00 -10.01
N GLY A 146 -24.24 -17.17 -10.95
CA GLY A 146 -22.83 -17.05 -11.34
C GLY A 146 -22.08 -15.91 -10.66
N LEU A 147 -22.64 -15.32 -9.59
CA LEU A 147 -21.99 -14.26 -8.82
C LEU A 147 -20.65 -14.75 -8.26
N ARG A 148 -19.60 -13.94 -8.40
CA ARG A 148 -18.24 -14.24 -7.93
C ARG A 148 -17.77 -13.28 -6.84
N ARG A 149 -18.19 -12.01 -6.90
CA ARG A 149 -17.92 -10.99 -5.89
C ARG A 149 -19.21 -10.45 -5.29
N LEU A 150 -19.27 -10.46 -3.96
CA LEU A 150 -20.32 -9.81 -3.18
C LEU A 150 -19.68 -8.77 -2.26
N ASP A 151 -19.92 -7.50 -2.57
CA ASP A 151 -19.42 -6.37 -1.81
C ASP A 151 -20.52 -5.77 -0.93
N LEU A 152 -20.37 -5.93 0.38
CA LEU A 152 -21.26 -5.43 1.42
C LEU A 152 -20.57 -4.36 2.28
N GLY A 153 -19.41 -3.82 1.86
CA GLY A 153 -18.64 -2.84 2.64
C GLY A 153 -19.47 -1.61 3.06
N LEU A 154 -20.47 -1.26 2.24
CA LEU A 154 -21.38 -0.13 2.42
C LEU A 154 -22.80 -0.56 2.84
N VAL A 155 -22.88 -1.68 3.56
CA VAL A 155 -24.05 -2.08 4.34
C VAL A 155 -23.75 -1.80 5.82
N PRO A 156 -24.62 -1.15 6.59
CA PRO A 156 -24.34 -0.90 8.00
C PRO A 156 -24.16 -2.22 8.77
N LEU A 157 -23.09 -2.36 9.54
CA LEU A 157 -22.74 -3.59 10.27
C LEU A 157 -23.88 -4.15 11.14
N GLU A 158 -24.68 -3.27 11.74
CA GLU A 158 -25.80 -3.63 12.62
C GLU A 158 -27.16 -3.75 11.88
N SER A 159 -27.16 -3.70 10.55
CA SER A 159 -28.35 -3.81 9.71
C SER A 159 -28.94 -5.22 9.74
N LYS A 160 -30.28 -5.32 9.79
CA LYS A 160 -30.98 -6.60 9.64
C LYS A 160 -30.81 -7.22 8.25
N HIS A 161 -30.41 -6.43 7.25
CA HIS A 161 -30.25 -6.88 5.87
C HIS A 161 -28.96 -7.68 5.70
N LEU A 162 -27.90 -7.34 6.45
CA LEU A 162 -26.58 -7.97 6.34
C LEU A 162 -26.61 -9.50 6.53
N PRO A 163 -27.13 -10.07 7.64
CA PRO A 163 -27.17 -11.53 7.80
C PRO A 163 -28.10 -12.21 6.78
N LYS A 164 -29.15 -11.52 6.31
CA LYS A 164 -30.04 -12.06 5.27
C LYS A 164 -29.34 -12.15 3.91
N LEU A 165 -28.56 -11.14 3.55
CA LEU A 165 -27.75 -11.11 2.32
C LEU A 165 -26.73 -12.24 2.33
N VAL A 166 -25.97 -12.40 3.42
CA VAL A 166 -24.97 -13.46 3.57
C VAL A 166 -25.61 -14.85 3.46
N ARG A 167 -26.75 -15.07 4.15
CA ARG A 167 -27.51 -16.33 4.06
C ARG A 167 -27.97 -16.62 2.64
N ALA A 168 -28.60 -15.65 1.98
CA ALA A 168 -29.12 -15.82 0.63
C ALA A 168 -27.99 -16.07 -0.38
N ALA A 169 -26.83 -15.41 -0.21
CA ALA A 169 -25.65 -15.67 -1.02
C ALA A 169 -25.14 -17.11 -0.83
N GLY A 170 -25.03 -17.59 0.41
CA GLY A 170 -24.65 -18.98 0.70
C GLY A 170 -25.58 -20.03 0.07
N LYS A 171 -26.86 -19.69 -0.11
CA LYS A 171 -27.85 -20.60 -0.69
C LYS A 171 -27.84 -20.61 -2.22
N HIS A 172 -27.67 -19.45 -2.85
CA HIS A 172 -27.92 -19.28 -4.30
C HIS A 172 -26.66 -18.99 -5.11
N CYS A 173 -25.63 -18.40 -4.51
CA CYS A 173 -24.43 -17.93 -5.19
C CYS A 173 -23.23 -18.84 -4.88
N LEU A 174 -23.29 -20.10 -5.31
CA LEU A 174 -22.24 -21.09 -4.98
C LEU A 174 -20.89 -20.81 -5.66
N GLN A 175 -20.85 -19.94 -6.68
CA GLN A 175 -19.62 -19.59 -7.41
C GLN A 175 -18.85 -18.43 -6.77
N LEU A 176 -19.22 -18.03 -5.55
CA LEU A 176 -18.63 -16.88 -4.87
C LEU A 176 -17.16 -17.15 -4.50
N GLU A 177 -16.29 -16.25 -4.95
CA GLU A 177 -14.86 -16.25 -4.65
C GLU A 177 -14.48 -15.10 -3.69
N ILE A 178 -15.31 -14.06 -3.62
CA ILE A 178 -15.01 -12.83 -2.88
C ILE A 178 -16.21 -12.38 -2.06
N LEU A 179 -16.00 -12.19 -0.76
CA LEU A 179 -16.97 -11.62 0.15
C LEU A 179 -16.35 -10.48 0.95
N VAL A 180 -16.91 -9.28 0.80
CA VAL A 180 -16.49 -8.10 1.56
C VAL A 180 -17.54 -7.73 2.57
N LEU A 181 -17.23 -7.82 3.86
CA LEU A 181 -18.11 -7.40 4.95
C LEU A 181 -17.78 -5.98 5.44
N PRO A 182 -18.78 -5.27 6.00
CA PRO A 182 -18.62 -3.89 6.42
C PRO A 182 -17.79 -3.73 7.70
N ARG A 183 -17.14 -2.57 7.82
CA ARG A 183 -16.51 -2.09 9.06
C ARG A 183 -17.51 -1.42 10.01
N LYS A 184 -17.13 -1.26 11.28
CA LYS A 184 -17.85 -0.38 12.22
C LYS A 184 -17.81 1.08 11.75
N ALA A 185 -18.95 1.76 11.81
CA ALA A 185 -19.06 3.17 11.41
C ALA A 185 -18.29 4.12 12.34
N LYS A 186 -18.19 3.79 13.64
CA LYS A 186 -17.44 4.57 14.63
C LYS A 186 -16.38 3.69 15.26
N GLN A 187 -15.10 4.02 15.06
CA GLN A 187 -14.00 3.18 15.54
C GLN A 187 -14.00 3.00 17.06
N LYS A 188 -14.28 4.05 17.83
CA LYS A 188 -14.33 3.97 19.31
C LYS A 188 -15.52 3.18 19.87
N LYS A 189 -16.50 2.78 19.05
CA LYS A 189 -17.69 2.07 19.53
C LYS A 189 -17.37 0.58 19.62
N THR A 190 -17.45 0.02 20.82
CA THR A 190 -17.34 -1.44 21.00
C THR A 190 -18.49 -2.18 20.32
N VAL A 191 -18.16 -3.09 19.41
CA VAL A 191 -19.15 -3.94 18.73
C VAL A 191 -19.39 -5.21 19.53
N LYS A 192 -20.64 -5.44 19.94
CA LYS A 192 -21.03 -6.61 20.75
C LYS A 192 -22.50 -6.97 20.64
N GLY A 193 -22.82 -8.21 20.99
CA GLY A 193 -24.18 -8.69 21.20
C GLY A 193 -24.82 -9.42 20.02
N LYS A 194 -26.11 -9.73 20.15
CA LYS A 194 -26.81 -10.69 19.27
C LYS A 194 -26.75 -10.37 17.78
N LYS A 195 -26.69 -9.09 17.40
CA LYS A 195 -26.67 -8.69 15.98
C LYS A 195 -25.39 -9.17 15.27
N ILE A 196 -24.22 -8.90 15.86
CA ILE A 196 -22.94 -9.34 15.29
C ILE A 196 -22.78 -10.86 15.39
N GLU A 197 -23.23 -11.47 16.49
CA GLU A 197 -23.24 -12.94 16.65
C GLU A 197 -24.05 -13.63 15.54
N VAL A 198 -25.20 -13.06 15.14
CA VAL A 198 -26.00 -13.57 14.02
C VAL A 198 -25.28 -13.41 12.68
N VAL A 199 -24.63 -12.27 12.42
CA VAL A 199 -23.86 -12.06 11.18
C VAL A 199 -22.74 -13.10 11.06
N MET A 200 -21.95 -13.30 12.12
CA MET A 200 -20.85 -14.27 12.12
C MET A 200 -21.36 -15.70 11.94
N LYS A 201 -22.47 -16.06 12.59
CA LYS A 201 -23.11 -17.37 12.41
C LYS A 201 -23.52 -17.63 10.96
N GLU A 202 -24.17 -16.66 10.31
CA GLU A 202 -24.58 -16.79 8.91
C GLU A 202 -23.36 -16.82 7.97
N LEU A 203 -22.31 -16.06 8.28
CA LEU A 203 -21.04 -16.10 7.55
C LEU A 203 -20.42 -17.49 7.55
N TYR A 204 -20.20 -18.08 8.74
CA TYR A 204 -19.57 -19.40 8.85
C TYR A 204 -20.43 -20.50 8.21
N ALA A 205 -21.75 -20.38 8.30
CA ALA A 205 -22.65 -21.29 7.58
C ALA A 205 -22.52 -21.13 6.05
N ALA A 206 -22.45 -19.90 5.54
CA ALA A 206 -22.33 -19.62 4.11
C ALA A 206 -20.99 -20.09 3.52
N MET A 207 -19.88 -19.93 4.26
CA MET A 207 -18.56 -20.42 3.84
C MET A 207 -18.56 -21.91 3.48
N GLY A 208 -19.22 -22.74 4.29
CA GLY A 208 -19.34 -24.16 4.02
C GLY A 208 -20.14 -24.49 2.75
N TRP A 209 -20.98 -23.57 2.26
CA TRP A 209 -21.69 -23.72 0.99
C TRP A 209 -20.84 -23.26 -0.20
N PHE A 210 -20.10 -22.16 -0.09
CA PHE A 210 -19.21 -21.69 -1.15
C PHE A 210 -18.16 -22.74 -1.54
N LEU A 211 -17.65 -23.49 -0.55
CA LEU A 211 -16.73 -24.60 -0.79
C LEU A 211 -17.32 -25.73 -1.67
N LYS A 212 -18.65 -25.90 -1.68
CA LYS A 212 -19.33 -26.89 -2.54
C LYS A 212 -19.51 -26.40 -3.98
N GLY A 213 -19.17 -25.14 -4.26
CA GLY A 213 -19.24 -24.54 -5.58
C GLY A 213 -18.16 -25.04 -6.53
N GLY A 214 -18.33 -24.76 -7.82
CA GLY A 214 -17.38 -25.18 -8.87
C GLY A 214 -16.06 -24.41 -8.89
N ARG A 215 -15.86 -23.43 -8.00
CA ARG A 215 -14.67 -22.55 -7.95
C ARG A 215 -13.73 -22.80 -6.77
N GLY A 216 -14.02 -23.79 -5.93
CA GLY A 216 -13.16 -24.13 -4.79
C GLY A 216 -13.34 -23.23 -3.55
N GLY A 217 -14.38 -22.41 -3.49
CA GLY A 217 -14.71 -21.57 -2.34
C GLY A 217 -14.17 -20.15 -2.42
N LEU A 218 -14.06 -19.49 -1.26
CA LEU A 218 -13.58 -18.12 -1.16
C LEU A 218 -12.07 -18.04 -1.34
N LYS A 219 -11.64 -17.10 -2.19
CA LYS A 219 -10.27 -16.65 -2.38
C LYS A 219 -9.98 -15.35 -1.66
N GLN A 220 -10.98 -14.50 -1.47
CA GLN A 220 -10.88 -13.27 -0.68
C GLN A 220 -12.02 -13.15 0.32
N LEU A 221 -11.66 -12.78 1.55
CA LEU A 221 -12.60 -12.57 2.64
C LEU A 221 -12.18 -11.36 3.47
N THR A 222 -13.03 -10.34 3.49
CA THR A 222 -12.85 -9.15 4.33
C THR A 222 -13.82 -9.18 5.51
N VAL A 223 -13.29 -9.27 6.73
CA VAL A 223 -14.07 -9.20 7.99
C VAL A 223 -13.41 -8.22 8.97
N PRO A 224 -13.58 -6.91 8.75
CA PRO A 224 -12.85 -5.87 9.49
C PRO A 224 -13.37 -5.66 10.92
N THR A 225 -14.54 -6.21 11.27
CA THR A 225 -15.10 -6.05 12.62
C THR A 225 -15.85 -7.31 13.05
N ARG A 226 -15.57 -7.76 14.28
CA ARG A 226 -16.17 -8.95 14.90
C ARG A 226 -16.73 -8.66 16.30
N ASP A 227 -17.07 -9.67 17.08
CA ASP A 227 -17.53 -9.48 18.47
C ASP A 227 -16.35 -9.12 19.37
N GLU A 228 -16.24 -7.83 19.67
CA GLU A 228 -15.16 -7.25 20.47
C GLU A 228 -15.37 -7.49 21.98
N ALA A 229 -16.56 -7.94 22.42
CA ALA A 229 -16.78 -8.30 23.82
C ALA A 229 -16.18 -9.67 24.20
N LYS A 230 -15.91 -10.53 23.22
CA LYS A 230 -15.34 -11.86 23.41
C LYS A 230 -14.20 -12.10 22.40
N PRO A 231 -13.15 -11.26 22.40
CA PRO A 231 -12.20 -11.21 21.31
C PRO A 231 -11.46 -12.54 21.12
N HIS A 232 -11.14 -13.26 22.21
CA HIS A 232 -10.47 -14.56 22.09
C HIS A 232 -11.33 -15.62 21.41
N ARG A 233 -12.59 -15.77 21.87
CA ARG A 233 -13.54 -16.70 21.26
C ARG A 233 -13.81 -16.31 19.81
N SER A 234 -14.04 -15.03 19.54
CA SER A 234 -14.36 -14.55 18.20
C SER A 234 -13.20 -14.72 17.22
N GLY A 235 -11.96 -14.47 17.65
CA GLY A 235 -10.77 -14.68 16.83
C GLY A 235 -10.50 -16.16 16.57
N THR A 236 -10.64 -17.00 17.60
CA THR A 236 -10.46 -18.46 17.48
C THR A 236 -11.47 -19.05 16.50
N GLU A 237 -12.77 -18.77 16.72
CA GLU A 237 -13.84 -19.25 15.85
C GLU A 237 -13.65 -18.77 14.41
N PHE A 238 -13.20 -17.52 14.21
CA PHE A 238 -12.92 -16.99 12.88
C PHE A 238 -11.82 -17.78 12.16
N LEU A 239 -10.62 -17.92 12.77
CA LEU A 239 -9.50 -18.60 12.12
C LEU A 239 -9.76 -20.09 11.91
N GLU A 240 -10.42 -20.77 12.84
CA GLU A 240 -10.79 -22.18 12.68
C GLU A 240 -11.77 -22.39 11.52
N ASN A 241 -12.76 -21.50 11.35
CA ASN A 241 -13.70 -21.59 10.23
C ASN A 241 -13.02 -21.24 8.90
N VAL A 242 -12.11 -20.26 8.87
CA VAL A 242 -11.32 -19.94 7.67
C VAL A 242 -10.44 -21.13 7.28
N ALA A 243 -9.67 -21.69 8.22
CA ALA A 243 -8.82 -22.85 7.98
C ALA A 243 -9.61 -24.07 7.49
N LYS A 244 -10.85 -24.24 7.97
CA LYS A 244 -11.72 -25.36 7.61
C LYS A 244 -12.41 -25.19 6.25
N PHE A 245 -12.91 -23.99 5.95
CA PHE A 245 -13.82 -23.77 4.83
C PHE A 245 -13.22 -22.95 3.68
N CYS A 246 -12.09 -22.27 3.91
CA CYS A 246 -11.40 -21.44 2.92
C CYS A 246 -9.89 -21.76 2.88
N PRO A 247 -9.46 -23.02 2.67
CA PRO A 247 -8.04 -23.37 2.66
C PRO A 247 -7.25 -22.72 1.51
N SER A 248 -7.93 -22.40 0.41
CA SER A 248 -7.36 -21.71 -0.76
C SER A 248 -7.51 -20.18 -0.68
N ILE A 249 -7.66 -19.62 0.52
CA ILE A 249 -7.74 -18.18 0.71
C ILE A 249 -6.42 -17.53 0.26
N GLU A 250 -6.53 -16.56 -0.64
CA GLU A 250 -5.42 -15.76 -1.18
C GLU A 250 -5.30 -14.44 -0.41
N TYR A 251 -6.45 -13.90 0.03
CA TYR A 251 -6.58 -12.56 0.62
C TYR A 251 -7.49 -12.62 1.86
N LEU A 252 -6.95 -12.27 3.01
CA LEU A 252 -7.68 -12.23 4.28
C LEU A 252 -7.68 -10.80 4.81
N ASP A 253 -8.21 -9.91 3.98
CA ASP A 253 -7.92 -8.48 4.07
C ASP A 253 -9.07 -7.78 4.76
N GLY A 254 -8.87 -7.42 6.03
CA GLY A 254 -9.76 -6.52 6.77
C GLY A 254 -9.00 -5.60 7.72
N SER A 255 -7.70 -5.83 7.91
CA SER A 255 -6.83 -5.02 8.76
C SER A 255 -6.68 -3.61 8.21
N GLU A 256 -6.56 -3.44 6.89
CA GLU A 256 -6.46 -2.12 6.27
C GLU A 256 -7.66 -1.23 6.61
N SER A 257 -8.86 -1.77 6.44
CA SER A 257 -10.10 -1.08 6.81
C SER A 257 -10.30 -0.94 8.33
N ALA A 258 -9.46 -1.60 9.14
CA ALA A 258 -9.49 -1.55 10.60
C ALA A 258 -8.41 -0.64 11.21
N PHE A 259 -7.58 0.00 10.39
CA PHE A 259 -6.70 1.07 10.88
C PHE A 259 -7.51 2.31 11.24
N ASP A 260 -7.14 2.96 12.35
CA ASP A 260 -7.44 4.38 12.57
C ASP A 260 -6.76 5.20 11.47
N GLY A 261 -7.21 6.43 11.16
CA GLY A 261 -6.70 7.27 10.06
C GLY A 261 -5.20 7.65 10.12
N CYS A 262 -4.42 6.94 10.92
CA CYS A 262 -2.97 6.93 11.03
C CYS A 262 -2.40 5.79 10.16
N GLU A 263 -1.27 6.03 9.49
CA GLU A 263 -0.62 5.25 8.43
C GLU A 263 -0.25 3.77 8.76
N GLY A 264 -1.18 2.93 9.22
CA GLY A 264 -0.98 1.47 9.27
C GLY A 264 -0.38 0.89 10.57
N VAL A 265 -0.32 1.64 11.68
CA VAL A 265 0.24 1.14 12.98
C VAL A 265 -0.79 0.93 14.10
N ARG A 266 -2.01 1.46 13.94
CA ARG A 266 -3.09 1.38 14.95
C ARG A 266 -4.26 0.57 14.42
N CYS A 267 -4.19 -0.75 14.58
CA CYS A 267 -5.21 -1.68 14.08
C CYS A 267 -6.21 -2.04 15.20
N GLU A 268 -7.48 -1.77 14.97
CA GLU A 268 -8.56 -2.14 15.89
C GLU A 268 -8.84 -3.64 15.87
N ASP A 269 -8.61 -4.31 14.74
CA ASP A 269 -8.74 -5.75 14.65
C ASP A 269 -7.54 -6.45 15.31
N LYS A 270 -7.81 -7.21 16.38
CA LYS A 270 -6.79 -7.94 17.16
C LYS A 270 -7.17 -9.40 17.25
N TRP A 271 -6.37 -10.25 16.62
CA TRP A 271 -6.56 -11.70 16.61
C TRP A 271 -6.03 -12.26 17.93
N MET A 272 -6.86 -12.18 18.96
CA MET A 272 -6.58 -12.74 20.29
C MET A 272 -6.66 -14.28 20.24
N VAL A 273 -5.75 -14.96 19.55
CA VAL A 273 -5.82 -16.40 19.31
C VAL A 273 -4.70 -17.15 20.03
N SER A 274 -4.92 -18.43 20.32
CA SER A 274 -3.88 -19.31 20.86
C SER A 274 -2.82 -19.66 19.81
N LEU A 275 -1.65 -20.10 20.26
CA LEU A 275 -0.60 -20.58 19.36
C LEU A 275 -1.06 -21.81 18.55
N GLU A 276 -1.83 -22.71 19.17
CA GLU A 276 -2.40 -23.88 18.49
C GLU A 276 -3.34 -23.47 17.34
N THR A 277 -4.19 -22.47 17.56
CA THR A 277 -5.11 -21.97 16.54
C THR A 277 -4.33 -21.33 15.38
N TRP A 278 -3.30 -20.55 15.71
CA TRP A 278 -2.41 -19.94 14.74
C TRP A 278 -1.70 -20.99 13.89
N GLU A 279 -1.21 -22.07 14.51
CA GLU A 279 -0.56 -23.17 13.81
C GLU A 279 -1.50 -23.89 12.84
N LYS A 280 -2.73 -24.20 13.27
CA LYS A 280 -3.76 -24.82 12.40
C LYS A 280 -4.08 -23.93 11.20
N PHE A 281 -4.20 -22.63 11.40
CA PHE A 281 -4.42 -21.68 10.32
C PHE A 281 -3.27 -21.68 9.32
N ASN A 282 -2.03 -21.52 9.78
CA ASN A 282 -0.85 -21.47 8.91
C ASN A 282 -0.62 -22.78 8.14
N ARG A 283 -0.96 -23.91 8.76
CA ARG A 283 -0.89 -25.23 8.10
C ARG A 283 -1.94 -25.40 7.00
N ALA A 284 -3.14 -24.84 7.18
CA ALA A 284 -4.25 -25.01 6.24
C ALA A 284 -4.26 -23.98 5.11
N CYS A 285 -3.94 -22.73 5.42
CA CYS A 285 -4.06 -21.58 4.51
C CYS A 285 -2.68 -21.14 3.99
N THR A 286 -2.14 -21.89 3.02
CA THR A 286 -0.82 -21.60 2.43
C THR A 286 -0.89 -20.78 1.14
N SER A 287 -2.08 -20.58 0.57
CA SER A 287 -2.30 -19.83 -0.68
C SER A 287 -2.28 -18.30 -0.52
N LEU A 288 -1.92 -17.77 0.66
CA LEU A 288 -1.90 -16.33 0.91
C LEU A 288 -0.96 -15.61 -0.07
N ARG A 289 -1.47 -14.52 -0.65
CA ARG A 289 -0.72 -13.61 -1.55
C ARG A 289 -0.31 -12.32 -0.86
N GLU A 290 -1.09 -11.92 0.12
CA GLU A 290 -0.83 -10.73 0.93
C GLU A 290 -1.07 -11.03 2.41
N PHE A 291 -0.22 -10.45 3.27
CA PHE A 291 -0.39 -10.59 4.71
C PHE A 291 0.08 -9.35 5.48
N HIS A 292 -0.73 -8.94 6.45
CA HIS A 292 -0.41 -7.84 7.35
C HIS A 292 -0.30 -8.34 8.80
N TRP A 293 0.80 -8.00 9.48
CA TRP A 293 1.08 -8.48 10.84
C TRP A 293 0.34 -7.73 11.97
N ALA A 294 -0.17 -6.51 11.72
CA ALA A 294 -0.87 -5.69 12.73
C ALA A 294 -1.95 -6.43 13.56
N PRO A 295 -2.80 -7.30 12.99
CA PRO A 295 -3.79 -8.03 13.77
C PRO A 295 -3.23 -9.18 14.61
N VAL A 296 -2.00 -9.65 14.38
CA VAL A 296 -1.43 -10.86 14.99
C VAL A 296 -0.53 -10.52 16.19
N PRO A 297 -0.45 -11.37 17.22
CA PRO A 297 0.51 -11.19 18.31
C PRO A 297 1.94 -11.03 17.78
N PHE A 298 2.60 -9.93 18.12
CA PHE A 298 4.01 -9.69 17.80
C PHE A 298 4.90 -10.47 18.78
N ALA A 299 5.13 -11.75 18.53
CA ALA A 299 5.85 -12.65 19.44
C ALA A 299 6.59 -13.78 18.71
N ASP A 300 7.72 -14.22 19.28
CA ASP A 300 8.64 -15.17 18.63
C ASP A 300 7.99 -16.50 18.21
N PRO A 301 7.15 -17.16 19.03
CA PRO A 301 6.50 -18.40 18.61
C PRO A 301 5.57 -18.21 17.40
N PHE A 302 4.94 -17.05 17.26
CA PHE A 302 4.06 -16.74 16.12
C PHE A 302 4.87 -16.53 14.84
N PHE A 303 6.01 -15.85 14.92
CA PHE A 303 6.96 -15.70 13.81
C PHE A 303 7.46 -17.05 13.30
N ARG A 304 7.90 -17.92 14.22
CA ARG A 304 8.39 -19.27 13.87
C ARG A 304 7.33 -20.12 13.19
N VAL A 305 6.12 -20.17 13.74
CA VAL A 305 5.02 -20.92 13.13
C VAL A 305 4.70 -20.38 11.73
N PHE A 306 4.71 -19.06 11.53
CA PHE A 306 4.47 -18.50 10.21
C PHE A 306 5.54 -18.91 9.19
N GLY A 307 6.82 -18.92 9.60
CA GLY A 307 7.94 -19.34 8.77
C GLY A 307 8.04 -20.84 8.53
N GLU A 308 7.52 -21.68 9.43
CA GLU A 308 7.53 -23.15 9.35
C GLU A 308 6.58 -23.70 8.27
N TYR A 309 5.47 -23.00 8.01
CA TYR A 309 4.49 -23.36 6.99
C TYR A 309 4.60 -22.37 5.82
N PRO A 310 5.35 -22.65 4.74
CA PRO A 310 5.59 -21.67 3.67
C PRO A 310 4.32 -21.23 2.95
N LYS A 311 4.27 -19.97 2.55
CA LYS A 311 3.23 -19.37 1.69
C LYS A 311 3.89 -19.12 0.33
N PRO A 312 3.89 -20.10 -0.58
CA PRO A 312 4.66 -20.04 -1.82
C PRO A 312 4.09 -19.06 -2.85
N GLN A 313 3.09 -18.25 -2.51
CA GLN A 313 2.51 -17.24 -3.40
C GLN A 313 2.44 -15.87 -2.71
N LEU A 314 3.06 -15.73 -1.52
CA LEU A 314 3.03 -14.50 -0.75
C LEU A 314 3.98 -13.48 -1.35
N GLU A 315 3.41 -12.53 -2.10
CA GLU A 315 4.12 -11.48 -2.81
C GLU A 315 4.24 -10.20 -1.94
N ASN A 316 3.25 -9.93 -1.09
CA ASN A 316 3.18 -8.72 -0.26
C ASN A 316 3.15 -9.03 1.23
N LEU A 317 4.09 -8.47 2.00
CA LEU A 317 4.14 -8.62 3.45
C LEU A 317 4.30 -7.25 4.13
N SER A 318 3.39 -6.96 5.07
CA SER A 318 3.43 -5.76 5.90
C SER A 318 3.67 -6.12 7.36
N ILE A 319 4.81 -5.70 7.91
CA ILE A 319 5.23 -5.96 9.29
C ILE A 319 5.07 -4.70 10.13
N THR A 320 4.26 -4.80 11.18
CA THR A 320 4.17 -3.76 12.20
C THR A 320 3.78 -4.36 13.54
N ALA A 321 4.17 -3.71 14.63
CA ALA A 321 3.68 -4.01 15.95
C ALA A 321 2.54 -3.04 16.30
N ASN A 322 1.33 -3.58 16.35
CA ASN A 322 0.12 -2.79 16.59
C ASN A 322 0.16 -2.05 17.94
N LEU A 323 0.07 -0.73 17.89
CA LEU A 323 0.12 0.14 19.08
C LEU A 323 -1.13 0.05 19.95
N LEU A 324 -2.24 -0.46 19.41
CA LEU A 324 -3.45 -0.68 20.18
C LEU A 324 -3.41 -2.00 20.95
N TRP A 325 -2.34 -2.81 20.81
CA TRP A 325 -2.27 -4.13 21.43
C TRP A 325 -2.28 -4.06 22.97
N SER A 326 -2.97 -4.98 23.65
CA SER A 326 -2.97 -5.06 25.12
C SER A 326 -2.42 -6.41 25.55
N TRP A 327 -1.12 -6.47 25.90
CA TRP A 327 -0.49 -7.70 26.35
C TRP A 327 -1.09 -8.26 27.64
N LYS A 328 -1.59 -7.36 28.52
CA LYS A 328 -2.29 -7.77 29.74
C LYS A 328 -3.58 -8.54 29.41
N GLU A 329 -4.40 -8.02 28.49
CA GLU A 329 -5.64 -8.68 28.06
C GLU A 329 -5.37 -9.97 27.29
N TYR A 330 -4.36 -9.95 26.42
CA TYR A 330 -3.98 -11.13 25.65
C TYR A 330 -3.54 -12.28 26.55
N LEU A 331 -2.63 -12.03 27.49
CA LEU A 331 -2.13 -13.07 28.41
C LEU A 331 -3.19 -13.63 29.35
N GLN A 332 -4.24 -12.85 29.65
CA GLN A 332 -5.38 -13.31 30.45
C GLN A 332 -6.32 -14.22 29.66
N SER A 333 -6.23 -14.25 28.33
CA SER A 333 -7.21 -14.90 27.47
C SER A 333 -6.64 -15.97 26.52
N CYS A 334 -5.36 -15.93 26.17
CA CYS A 334 -4.74 -16.82 25.17
C CYS A 334 -4.52 -18.28 25.60
N GLY A 335 -4.88 -18.64 26.84
CA GLY A 335 -4.64 -19.93 27.46
C GLY A 335 -3.24 -20.07 28.07
N ASP A 336 -3.12 -20.95 29.07
CA ASP A 336 -1.91 -21.11 29.90
C ASP A 336 -0.69 -21.57 29.08
N GLU A 337 -0.88 -22.48 28.13
CA GLU A 337 0.20 -22.98 27.26
C GLU A 337 0.76 -21.87 26.38
N THR A 338 -0.10 -21.10 25.69
CA THR A 338 0.33 -19.94 24.89
C THR A 338 1.01 -18.90 25.77
N ALA A 339 0.43 -18.57 26.92
CA ALA A 339 0.97 -17.57 27.84
C ALA A 339 2.35 -17.97 28.37
N ALA A 340 2.56 -19.26 28.67
CA ALA A 340 3.85 -19.81 29.06
C ALA A 340 4.86 -19.76 27.90
N ALA A 341 4.45 -20.13 26.70
CA ALA A 341 5.31 -20.17 25.52
C ALA A 341 5.82 -18.78 25.12
N ILE A 342 5.01 -17.73 25.29
CA ILE A 342 5.40 -16.37 24.92
C ILE A 342 6.00 -15.54 26.06
N LYS A 343 5.98 -16.03 27.31
CA LYS A 343 6.14 -15.25 28.56
C LYS A 343 7.26 -14.20 28.54
N ASP A 344 8.38 -14.47 27.85
CA ASP A 344 9.55 -13.59 27.77
C ASP A 344 9.99 -13.23 26.34
N CYS A 345 9.15 -13.48 25.33
CA CYS A 345 9.49 -13.32 23.92
C CYS A 345 8.37 -12.68 23.07
N TYR A 346 7.61 -11.77 23.70
CA TYR A 346 6.57 -10.98 23.03
C TYR A 346 6.84 -9.48 23.10
N GLY A 347 6.24 -8.74 22.16
CA GLY A 347 6.34 -7.29 22.04
C GLY A 347 7.79 -6.82 21.99
N LYS A 348 8.17 -5.87 22.85
CA LYS A 348 9.56 -5.38 22.98
C LYS A 348 10.61 -6.42 23.36
N ARG A 349 10.19 -7.61 23.79
CA ARG A 349 11.08 -8.73 24.13
C ARG A 349 11.19 -9.77 23.02
N ALA A 350 10.37 -9.67 21.98
CA ALA A 350 10.52 -10.49 20.79
C ALA A 350 11.86 -10.18 20.10
N LYS A 351 12.50 -11.21 19.56
CA LYS A 351 13.84 -11.14 18.93
C LYS A 351 13.91 -11.87 17.59
N HIS A 352 12.97 -12.77 17.30
CA HIS A 352 13.08 -13.72 16.19
C HIS A 352 12.09 -13.42 15.06
N ILE A 353 11.86 -12.14 14.78
CA ILE A 353 10.99 -11.72 13.67
C ILE A 353 11.52 -12.17 12.32
N ALA A 354 12.85 -12.27 12.17
CA ALA A 354 13.52 -12.79 11.00
C ALA A 354 13.04 -14.21 10.60
N ALA A 355 12.51 -14.99 11.55
CA ALA A 355 11.98 -16.32 11.28
C ALA A 355 10.77 -16.33 10.33
N VAL A 356 10.09 -15.20 10.13
CA VAL A 356 8.96 -15.08 9.19
C VAL A 356 9.40 -15.37 7.74
N PHE A 357 10.60 -14.92 7.36
CA PHE A 357 11.04 -14.91 5.96
C PHE A 357 11.29 -16.31 5.38
N SER A 358 11.59 -17.31 6.22
CA SER A 358 11.72 -18.70 5.73
C SER A 358 10.42 -19.22 5.10
N GLY A 359 9.28 -18.62 5.43
CA GLY A 359 7.97 -18.95 4.86
C GLY A 359 7.56 -18.10 3.66
N CYS A 360 8.40 -17.18 3.16
CA CYS A 360 8.04 -16.17 2.16
C CYS A 360 8.98 -16.17 0.93
N PRO A 361 9.11 -17.28 0.18
CA PRO A 361 10.09 -17.38 -0.91
C PRO A 361 9.79 -16.47 -2.12
N GLU A 362 8.51 -16.20 -2.39
CA GLU A 362 8.05 -15.40 -3.54
C GLU A 362 7.79 -13.93 -3.18
N LEU A 363 8.36 -13.45 -2.06
CA LEU A 363 8.12 -12.10 -1.58
C LEU A 363 8.75 -11.07 -2.52
N THR A 364 7.95 -10.19 -3.11
CA THR A 364 8.40 -9.10 -3.99
C THR A 364 8.33 -7.74 -3.29
N ASN A 365 7.43 -7.57 -2.31
CA ASN A 365 7.18 -6.30 -1.65
C ASN A 365 7.11 -6.45 -0.13
N LEU A 366 7.97 -5.72 0.58
CA LEU A 366 8.02 -5.71 2.05
C LEU A 366 7.82 -4.29 2.60
N THR A 367 6.81 -4.10 3.45
CA THR A 367 6.61 -2.84 4.18
C THR A 367 6.81 -3.05 5.67
N VAL A 368 7.60 -2.18 6.30
CA VAL A 368 7.78 -2.13 7.76
C VAL A 368 7.19 -0.82 8.29
N GLY A 369 6.09 -0.91 9.04
CA GLY A 369 5.45 0.25 9.65
C GLY A 369 5.92 0.48 11.08
N ILE A 370 6.46 1.67 11.36
CA ILE A 370 7.07 2.06 12.65
C ILE A 370 6.45 3.38 13.11
N ASP A 371 6.03 3.49 14.37
CA ASP A 371 5.70 4.79 14.96
C ASP A 371 6.93 5.35 15.70
N LEU A 372 7.51 6.43 15.16
CA LEU A 372 8.67 7.10 15.73
C LEU A 372 8.31 8.22 16.74
N GLN A 373 7.03 8.57 16.91
CA GLN A 373 6.59 9.65 17.81
C GLN A 373 6.92 9.33 19.28
N ASP A 374 6.68 8.07 19.67
CA ASP A 374 6.86 7.59 21.04
C ASP A 374 8.32 7.14 21.34
N TYR A 375 9.32 7.68 20.62
CA TYR A 375 10.74 7.36 20.86
C TYR A 375 11.36 8.10 22.06
N THR A 376 10.64 8.13 23.19
CA THR A 376 11.24 8.10 24.54
C THR A 376 11.17 6.66 25.02
N ASP A 377 12.13 6.14 25.81
CA ASP A 377 12.16 4.74 26.29
C ASP A 377 10.98 4.42 27.25
N SER A 378 9.76 4.56 26.76
CA SER A 378 8.55 4.33 27.52
C SER A 378 8.32 2.82 27.67
N PRO A 379 7.94 2.36 28.87
CA PRO A 379 7.56 0.97 29.08
C PRO A 379 6.37 0.51 28.23
N THR A 380 5.62 1.44 27.60
CA THR A 380 4.47 1.20 26.72
C THR A 380 4.83 0.70 25.32
N ARG A 381 6.11 0.65 24.94
CA ARG A 381 6.52 0.21 23.60
C ARG A 381 6.11 -1.23 23.28
N HIS A 382 5.57 -1.42 22.08
CA HIS A 382 5.20 -2.74 21.56
C HIS A 382 6.36 -3.49 20.89
N PHE A 383 7.47 -2.84 20.54
CA PHE A 383 8.64 -3.48 19.91
C PHE A 383 9.94 -2.67 20.17
N LYS A 384 11.08 -3.24 19.77
CA LYS A 384 12.38 -2.55 19.69
C LYS A 384 12.69 -2.27 18.23
N ILE A 385 13.05 -1.03 17.87
CA ILE A 385 13.38 -0.70 16.46
C ILE A 385 14.57 -1.51 15.94
N ASP A 386 15.55 -1.81 16.80
CA ASP A 386 16.72 -2.64 16.47
C ASP A 386 16.37 -4.08 16.06
N ALA A 387 15.10 -4.50 16.22
CA ALA A 387 14.61 -5.75 15.64
C ALA A 387 14.61 -5.73 14.10
N PHE A 388 14.68 -4.55 13.48
CA PHE A 388 14.78 -4.34 12.03
C PHE A 388 16.22 -4.02 11.57
N GLY A 389 17.21 -4.55 12.28
CA GLY A 389 18.64 -4.38 11.96
C GLY A 389 19.23 -5.47 11.06
N ASP A 390 20.55 -5.69 11.17
CA ASP A 390 21.33 -6.56 10.29
C ASP A 390 20.83 -8.02 10.24
N GLU A 391 20.41 -8.61 11.36
CA GLU A 391 19.86 -9.97 11.39
C GLU A 391 18.56 -10.08 10.57
N PHE A 392 17.73 -9.04 10.63
CA PHE A 392 16.46 -8.99 9.90
C PHE A 392 16.71 -8.93 8.39
N TRP A 393 17.54 -7.98 7.94
CA TRP A 393 17.83 -7.80 6.51
C TRP A 393 18.70 -8.90 5.94
N GLY A 394 19.58 -9.51 6.75
CA GLY A 394 20.29 -10.73 6.38
C GLY A 394 19.35 -11.91 6.12
N ALA A 395 18.30 -12.07 6.94
CA ALA A 395 17.29 -13.10 6.71
C ALA A 395 16.41 -12.81 5.48
N VAL A 396 16.04 -11.55 5.25
CA VAL A 396 15.34 -11.13 4.02
C VAL A 396 16.17 -11.50 2.79
N ALA A 397 17.45 -11.09 2.76
CA ALA A 397 18.33 -11.39 1.64
C ALA A 397 18.53 -12.90 1.42
N ALA A 398 18.56 -13.70 2.49
CA ALA A 398 18.76 -15.14 2.41
C ALA A 398 17.52 -15.92 1.96
N HIS A 399 16.31 -15.44 2.28
CA HIS A 399 15.07 -16.20 2.10
C HIS A 399 14.10 -15.63 1.06
N CYS A 400 14.28 -14.36 0.66
CA CYS A 400 13.39 -13.66 -0.27
C CYS A 400 14.18 -13.19 -1.50
N PRO A 401 14.65 -14.11 -2.37
CA PRO A 401 15.50 -13.76 -3.51
C PRO A 401 14.79 -12.93 -4.59
N LEU A 402 13.45 -12.96 -4.63
CA LEU A 402 12.62 -12.22 -5.58
C LEU A 402 12.20 -10.85 -5.08
N LEU A 403 12.78 -10.36 -3.97
CA LEU A 403 12.40 -9.07 -3.42
C LEU A 403 12.72 -7.95 -4.41
N GLU A 404 11.69 -7.24 -4.83
CA GLU A 404 11.76 -6.13 -5.79
C GLU A 404 11.86 -4.78 -5.08
N ARG A 405 11.14 -4.63 -3.96
CA ARG A 405 11.09 -3.39 -3.21
C ARG A 405 10.84 -3.59 -1.73
N PHE A 406 11.37 -2.67 -0.92
CA PHE A 406 10.92 -2.53 0.47
C PHE A 406 10.87 -1.09 0.93
N ALA A 407 10.01 -0.84 1.92
CA ALA A 407 9.90 0.44 2.60
C ALA A 407 9.88 0.30 4.12
N ILE A 408 10.61 1.15 4.83
CA ILE A 408 10.45 1.37 6.29
C ILE A 408 9.74 2.72 6.47
N ARG A 409 8.44 2.68 6.80
CA ARG A 409 7.58 3.85 6.91
C ARG A 409 7.50 4.34 8.36
N ASN A 410 7.54 5.66 8.52
CA ASN A 410 7.26 6.30 9.80
C ASN A 410 5.80 6.72 9.87
N CYS A 411 5.00 5.97 10.61
CA CYS A 411 3.55 6.11 10.69
C CYS A 411 3.10 7.03 11.85
N ALA A 412 3.97 7.94 12.28
CA ALA A 412 3.71 8.89 13.35
C ALA A 412 2.77 10.01 12.88
N ASN A 413 1.86 10.44 13.77
CA ASN A 413 0.86 11.48 13.43
C ASN A 413 1.41 12.92 13.45
N PHE A 414 2.65 13.10 13.89
CA PHE A 414 3.27 14.39 14.10
C PHE A 414 4.76 14.30 13.79
N GLU A 415 5.36 15.46 13.52
CA GLU A 415 6.78 15.58 13.26
C GLU A 415 7.61 15.01 14.42
N VAL A 416 8.57 14.16 14.08
CA VAL A 416 9.40 13.45 15.05
C VAL A 416 10.54 14.37 15.49
N LEU A 417 10.36 15.04 16.62
CA LEU A 417 11.34 16.00 17.14
C LEU A 417 12.67 15.36 17.57
N SER A 418 12.70 14.05 17.83
CA SER A 418 13.91 13.32 18.26
C SER A 418 14.19 12.12 17.36
N VAL A 419 15.26 12.18 16.58
CA VAL A 419 15.70 11.08 15.72
C VAL A 419 16.27 9.94 16.57
N SER A 420 15.64 8.78 16.50
CA SER A 420 16.17 7.53 17.07
C SER A 420 16.47 6.54 15.95
N PRO A 421 17.75 6.30 15.61
CA PRO A 421 18.07 5.41 14.51
C PRO A 421 17.93 3.95 14.89
N ILE A 422 17.71 3.11 13.88
CA ILE A 422 17.91 1.67 13.94
C ILE A 422 19.42 1.43 14.09
N ARG A 423 19.88 1.20 15.32
CA ARG A 423 21.31 1.17 15.64
C ARG A 423 22.02 -0.01 15.02
N THR A 424 21.26 -1.08 14.83
CA THR A 424 21.71 -2.35 14.29
C THR A 424 21.49 -2.46 12.79
N PHE A 425 20.95 -1.45 12.10
CA PHE A 425 20.98 -1.40 10.64
C PHE A 425 22.29 -0.71 10.23
N THR A 426 23.27 -1.52 9.82
CA THR A 426 24.63 -1.06 9.50
C THR A 426 25.00 -1.35 8.05
N ASP A 427 26.28 -1.20 7.72
CA ASP A 427 26.80 -1.57 6.40
C ASP A 427 26.57 -3.06 6.09
N ALA A 428 26.48 -3.92 7.11
CA ALA A 428 26.19 -5.34 6.91
C ALA A 428 24.82 -5.58 6.29
N ALA A 429 23.74 -4.97 6.83
CA ALA A 429 22.42 -5.01 6.21
C ALA A 429 22.44 -4.50 4.77
N LEU A 430 23.04 -3.33 4.54
CA LEU A 430 23.09 -2.71 3.22
C LEU A 430 23.79 -3.61 2.20
N LEU A 431 24.92 -4.22 2.58
CA LEU A 431 25.68 -5.10 1.69
C LEU A 431 24.97 -6.43 1.43
N SER A 432 24.23 -6.98 2.40
CA SER A 432 23.38 -8.16 2.15
C SER A 432 22.28 -7.88 1.11
N LEU A 433 21.75 -6.65 1.08
CA LEU A 433 20.73 -6.24 0.12
C LEU A 433 21.30 -5.96 -1.28
N ALA A 434 22.60 -5.64 -1.39
CA ALA A 434 23.24 -5.41 -2.69
C ALA A 434 23.15 -6.63 -3.62
N ASP A 435 23.20 -7.83 -3.03
CA ASP A 435 23.28 -9.10 -3.74
C ASP A 435 21.91 -9.58 -4.29
N LEU A 436 20.82 -8.88 -3.97
CA LEU A 436 19.48 -9.17 -4.50
C LEU A 436 19.33 -8.64 -5.92
N GLU A 437 19.10 -9.56 -6.86
CA GLU A 437 19.01 -9.29 -8.31
C GLU A 437 17.80 -8.42 -8.67
N TYR A 438 16.63 -8.71 -8.11
CA TYR A 438 15.39 -8.04 -8.45
C TYR A 438 15.15 -6.73 -7.67
N LEU A 439 15.95 -6.47 -6.63
CA LEU A 439 15.73 -5.34 -5.73
C LEU A 439 16.05 -4.01 -6.42
N TYR A 440 15.01 -3.29 -6.84
CA TYR A 440 15.15 -1.99 -7.50
C TYR A 440 14.75 -0.80 -6.62
N SER A 441 13.96 -0.98 -5.55
CA SER A 441 13.58 0.15 -4.67
C SER A 441 13.79 -0.12 -3.19
N ILE A 442 14.55 0.76 -2.53
CA ILE A 442 14.80 0.77 -1.09
C ILE A 442 14.44 2.14 -0.55
N GLU A 443 13.46 2.21 0.34
CA GLU A 443 13.03 3.47 0.96
C GLU A 443 12.99 3.34 2.48
N THR A 444 13.68 4.21 3.22
CA THR A 444 13.61 4.21 4.68
C THR A 444 13.38 5.61 5.25
N ASN A 445 12.23 5.83 5.86
CA ASN A 445 11.95 7.04 6.65
C ASN A 445 12.59 6.96 8.04
N ALA A 446 12.83 5.75 8.57
CA ALA A 446 13.58 5.56 9.80
C ALA A 446 15.09 5.75 9.56
N ALA A 447 15.75 6.47 10.48
CA ALA A 447 17.19 6.70 10.39
C ALA A 447 17.99 5.41 10.63
N VAL A 448 19.06 5.17 9.87
CA VAL A 448 19.95 4.01 9.98
C VAL A 448 21.40 4.41 10.30
N MET A 449 22.26 3.46 10.63
CA MET A 449 23.64 3.71 11.07
C MET A 449 24.72 3.31 10.04
N CYS A 450 24.38 3.31 8.75
CA CYS A 450 25.32 3.06 7.64
C CYS A 450 26.41 4.15 7.54
N THR A 451 27.54 3.78 6.92
CA THR A 451 28.72 4.64 6.76
C THR A 451 28.98 4.99 5.29
N GLY A 452 29.81 6.01 5.04
CA GLY A 452 30.18 6.40 3.67
C GLY A 452 30.89 5.27 2.90
N ASN A 453 31.66 4.44 3.60
CA ASN A 453 32.27 3.24 3.02
C ASN A 453 31.21 2.19 2.68
N GLY A 454 30.22 1.97 3.56
CA GLY A 454 29.11 1.06 3.27
C GLY A 454 28.35 1.43 2.00
N PHE A 455 28.02 2.71 1.83
CA PHE A 455 27.40 3.22 0.60
C PHE A 455 28.28 3.03 -0.63
N PHE A 456 29.58 3.34 -0.52
CA PHE A 456 30.52 3.13 -1.61
C PHE A 456 30.56 1.67 -2.06
N GLU A 457 30.74 0.75 -1.12
CA GLU A 457 30.82 -0.69 -1.41
C GLU A 457 29.49 -1.25 -1.94
N TYR A 458 28.36 -0.77 -1.44
CA TYR A 458 27.04 -1.11 -1.98
C TYR A 458 26.92 -0.69 -3.44
N MET A 459 27.17 0.59 -3.74
CA MET A 459 27.03 1.12 -5.10
C MET A 459 27.97 0.40 -6.07
N HIS A 460 29.22 0.16 -5.65
CA HIS A 460 30.20 -0.59 -6.45
C HIS A 460 29.71 -2.00 -6.77
N ARG A 461 29.21 -2.75 -5.77
CA ARG A 461 28.67 -4.11 -5.98
C ARG A 461 27.49 -4.13 -6.96
N VAL A 462 26.53 -3.22 -6.76
CA VAL A 462 25.33 -3.13 -7.61
C VAL A 462 25.71 -2.84 -9.06
N LEU A 463 26.52 -1.81 -9.29
CA LEU A 463 26.90 -1.39 -10.63
C LEU A 463 27.80 -2.43 -11.33
N ALA A 464 28.70 -3.08 -10.58
CA ALA A 464 29.56 -4.14 -11.09
C ALA A 464 28.80 -5.44 -11.40
N ALA A 465 27.77 -5.78 -10.62
CA ALA A 465 26.92 -6.92 -10.89
C ALA A 465 26.13 -6.71 -12.19
N ASN A 466 25.57 -5.51 -12.38
CA ASN A 466 24.76 -5.15 -13.55
C ASN A 466 23.64 -6.19 -13.83
N THR A 467 23.05 -6.70 -12.76
CA THR A 467 22.11 -7.84 -12.78
C THR A 467 20.65 -7.44 -12.68
N CYS A 468 20.33 -6.17 -12.42
CA CYS A 468 18.95 -5.79 -12.15
C CYS A 468 18.05 -5.92 -13.38
N TYR A 469 16.85 -6.47 -13.14
CA TYR A 469 15.83 -6.62 -14.15
C TYR A 469 15.33 -5.27 -14.69
N GLU A 470 15.24 -4.28 -13.80
CA GLU A 470 14.92 -2.89 -14.16
C GLU A 470 16.17 -2.13 -14.60
N ASP A 471 15.98 -1.18 -15.52
CA ASP A 471 17.06 -0.30 -15.99
C ASP A 471 17.57 0.65 -14.88
N TRP A 472 16.91 0.67 -13.72
CA TRP A 472 17.19 1.60 -12.63
C TRP A 472 17.06 0.95 -11.25
N ARG A 473 17.81 1.48 -10.27
CA ARG A 473 17.70 1.13 -8.85
C ARG A 473 17.76 2.39 -8.00
N LEU A 474 16.93 2.43 -6.97
CA LEU A 474 16.76 3.51 -6.01
C LEU A 474 17.15 3.06 -4.62
N LEU A 475 17.97 3.88 -3.98
CA LEU A 475 18.35 3.77 -2.58
C LEU A 475 18.07 5.09 -1.88
N GLU A 476 17.01 5.15 -1.10
CA GLU A 476 16.67 6.30 -0.25
C GLU A 476 16.80 5.92 1.22
N LEU A 477 17.84 6.43 1.88
CA LEU A 477 18.11 6.17 3.29
C LEU A 477 18.21 7.46 4.11
N SER A 478 17.66 7.42 5.32
CA SER A 478 17.82 8.47 6.33
C SER A 478 18.99 8.14 7.24
N LEU A 479 19.91 9.10 7.48
CA LEU A 479 21.15 8.84 8.21
C LEU A 479 21.11 9.33 9.65
N GLY A 480 21.27 8.39 10.57
CA GLY A 480 21.29 8.63 12.00
C GLY A 480 22.66 8.84 12.63
N GLY A 481 22.64 9.25 13.89
CA GLY A 481 23.80 9.45 14.75
C GLY A 481 24.31 10.89 14.79
N GLN A 482 24.93 11.26 15.91
CA GLN A 482 25.60 12.55 16.10
C GLN A 482 27.02 12.33 16.61
N GLU A 483 27.95 13.12 16.09
CA GLU A 483 29.33 13.19 16.58
C GLU A 483 29.36 13.97 17.89
N ASN A 484 30.27 13.64 18.82
CA ASN A 484 30.42 14.35 20.10
C ASN A 484 29.17 14.37 21.01
N GLY A 485 28.24 13.42 20.83
CA GLY A 485 27.07 13.22 21.70
C GLY A 485 25.80 13.94 21.24
N PHE A 486 24.80 14.03 22.13
CA PHE A 486 23.39 14.38 21.85
C PHE A 486 23.16 15.78 21.23
N PHE A 487 24.15 16.67 21.27
CA PHE A 487 24.07 18.03 20.70
C PHE A 487 25.12 18.31 19.64
N GLY A 488 25.90 17.31 19.24
CA GLY A 488 26.92 17.52 18.23
C GLY A 488 26.41 17.36 16.80
N VAL A 489 27.35 17.49 15.87
CA VAL A 489 27.06 17.54 14.44
C VAL A 489 26.52 16.19 13.98
N PRO A 490 25.42 16.14 13.21
CA PRO A 490 24.92 14.91 12.61
C PRO A 490 26.00 14.14 11.85
N ARG A 491 26.09 12.82 12.05
CA ARG A 491 27.03 11.95 11.32
C ARG A 491 26.78 11.96 9.81
N PHE A 492 25.58 12.35 9.39
CA PHE A 492 25.24 12.63 7.99
C PHE A 492 26.37 13.39 7.25
N TYR A 493 26.90 14.46 7.85
CA TYR A 493 27.93 15.28 7.21
C TYR A 493 29.23 14.52 6.99
N THR A 494 29.66 13.67 7.92
CA THR A 494 30.89 12.89 7.78
C THR A 494 30.70 11.69 6.87
N VAL A 495 29.53 11.04 6.89
CA VAL A 495 29.16 9.98 5.94
C VAL A 495 29.25 10.47 4.49
N VAL A 496 28.71 11.67 4.20
CA VAL A 496 28.80 12.27 2.86
C VAL A 496 30.25 12.50 2.44
N ILE A 497 31.10 13.02 3.33
CA ILE A 497 32.50 13.27 2.99
C ILE A 497 33.28 11.96 2.81
N ASP A 498 33.07 10.96 3.68
CA ASP A 498 33.73 9.66 3.55
C ASP A 498 33.37 8.98 2.24
N LEU A 499 32.08 9.04 1.85
CA LEU A 499 31.62 8.53 0.56
C LEU A 499 32.31 9.26 -0.62
N LEU A 500 32.32 10.59 -0.59
CA LEU A 500 32.93 11.39 -1.66
C LEU A 500 34.45 11.16 -1.78
N ARG A 501 35.16 10.96 -0.66
CA ARG A 501 36.59 10.63 -0.70
C ARG A 501 36.83 9.32 -1.43
N ARG A 502 36.05 8.27 -1.13
CA ARG A 502 36.15 6.98 -1.81
C ARG A 502 35.86 7.08 -3.31
N LEU A 503 34.80 7.81 -3.68
CA LEU A 503 34.46 8.03 -5.09
C LEU A 503 35.55 8.83 -5.83
N ALA A 504 36.22 9.77 -5.17
CA ALA A 504 37.28 10.58 -5.77
C ALA A 504 38.58 9.80 -6.07
N GLU A 505 38.76 8.63 -5.46
CA GLU A 505 39.95 7.78 -5.56
C GLU A 505 39.86 6.74 -6.69
N ILE A 506 38.68 6.53 -7.28
CA ILE A 506 38.43 5.52 -8.32
C ILE A 506 37.81 6.18 -9.56
N SER A 507 38.19 5.70 -10.74
CA SER A 507 37.61 6.17 -12.01
C SER A 507 36.20 5.60 -12.21
N GLU A 508 35.37 6.27 -13.01
CA GLU A 508 34.02 5.75 -13.37
C GLU A 508 34.07 4.38 -14.04
N GLU A 509 35.12 4.11 -14.82
CA GLU A 509 35.35 2.84 -15.51
C GLU A 509 35.68 1.73 -14.49
N ASP A 510 36.63 1.98 -13.60
CA ASP A 510 37.04 1.00 -12.57
C ASP A 510 35.94 0.78 -11.52
N PHE A 511 35.10 1.79 -11.29
CA PHE A 511 33.94 1.68 -10.40
C PHE A 511 32.80 0.85 -11.01
N GLY A 512 32.83 0.58 -12.32
CA GLY A 512 31.85 -0.22 -13.06
C GLY A 512 30.66 0.57 -13.61
N ALA A 513 30.50 1.85 -13.26
CA ALA A 513 29.37 2.67 -13.68
C ALA A 513 29.32 2.92 -15.19
N ALA A 514 30.49 3.11 -15.83
CA ALA A 514 30.57 3.44 -17.25
C ALA A 514 30.06 2.29 -18.16
N ALA A 515 30.26 1.05 -17.74
CA ALA A 515 29.83 -0.15 -18.47
C ALA A 515 28.43 -0.64 -18.05
N SER A 516 27.89 -0.13 -16.95
CA SER A 516 26.62 -0.59 -16.40
C SER A 516 25.43 -0.08 -17.21
N SER A 517 24.59 -1.01 -17.66
CA SER A 517 23.27 -0.68 -18.22
C SER A 517 22.33 -0.18 -17.12
N GLN A 518 22.47 -0.73 -15.91
CA GLN A 518 21.71 -0.32 -14.74
C GLN A 518 22.09 1.11 -14.29
N LYS A 519 21.08 1.94 -14.04
CA LYS A 519 21.25 3.28 -13.45
C LYS A 519 20.93 3.25 -11.96
N LEU A 520 21.67 4.03 -11.19
CA LEU A 520 21.56 4.04 -9.74
C LEU A 520 21.29 5.46 -9.25
N ASP A 521 20.25 5.58 -8.43
CA ASP A 521 19.89 6.79 -7.71
C ASP A 521 20.04 6.53 -6.21
N VAL A 522 20.85 7.35 -5.55
CA VAL A 522 21.07 7.32 -4.11
C VAL A 522 20.68 8.65 -3.50
N TYR A 523 19.75 8.62 -2.55
CA TYR A 523 19.29 9.76 -1.77
C TYR A 523 19.59 9.51 -0.30
N LEU A 524 20.42 10.38 0.28
CA LEU A 524 20.79 10.35 1.68
C LEU A 524 20.13 11.55 2.36
N SER A 525 19.19 11.32 3.27
CA SER A 525 18.51 12.39 4.00
C SER A 525 19.10 12.61 5.39
N ASN A 526 19.07 13.88 5.82
CA ASN A 526 19.44 14.29 7.16
C ASN A 526 18.17 14.52 8.00
N PRO A 527 17.79 13.54 8.86
CA PRO A 527 16.56 13.61 9.63
C PRO A 527 16.61 14.62 10.79
N TYR A 528 17.76 15.23 11.08
CA TYR A 528 17.91 16.12 12.23
C TYR A 528 17.48 17.55 11.90
N HIS A 529 16.61 18.16 12.70
CA HIS A 529 16.25 19.59 12.57
C HIS A 529 17.34 20.55 13.06
N THR A 530 18.44 20.04 13.62
CA THR A 530 19.51 20.87 14.18
C THR A 530 20.27 21.62 13.09
N LYS A 531 20.35 22.95 13.25
CA LYS A 531 21.15 23.82 12.39
C LYS A 531 22.62 23.78 12.81
N VAL A 532 23.53 23.83 11.84
CA VAL A 532 24.97 23.93 12.08
C VAL A 532 25.40 25.40 12.17
N SER A 533 26.49 25.69 12.87
CA SER A 533 27.00 27.06 12.93
C SER A 533 27.55 27.50 11.58
N GLN A 534 27.37 28.79 11.25
CA GLN A 534 27.82 29.35 9.98
C GLN A 534 29.34 29.22 9.79
N GLN A 535 30.13 29.34 10.87
CA GLN A 535 31.58 29.18 10.82
C GLN A 535 31.97 27.73 10.48
N TRP A 536 31.30 26.76 11.11
CA TRP A 536 31.55 25.34 10.84
C TRP A 536 31.15 24.97 9.41
N SER A 537 29.96 25.39 8.96
CA SER A 537 29.49 25.09 7.60
C SER A 537 30.34 25.77 6.53
N ALA A 538 30.90 26.96 6.82
CA ALA A 538 31.83 27.63 5.91
C ALA A 538 33.13 26.85 5.71
N VAL A 539 33.69 26.30 6.79
CA VAL A 539 34.88 25.44 6.73
C VAL A 539 34.55 24.13 6.01
N TYR A 540 33.47 23.46 6.39
CA TYR A 540 33.01 22.21 5.75
C TYR A 540 32.80 22.37 4.24
N MET A 541 32.12 23.44 3.82
CA MET A 541 31.82 23.73 2.41
C MET A 541 33.09 24.01 1.60
N ARG A 542 33.98 24.88 2.11
CA ARG A 542 35.16 25.35 1.38
C ARG A 542 36.28 24.30 1.35
N GLU A 543 36.49 23.60 2.46
CA GLU A 543 37.68 22.75 2.64
C GLU A 543 37.41 21.27 2.36
N GLN A 544 36.14 20.83 2.41
CA GLN A 544 35.79 19.42 2.23
C GLN A 544 34.77 19.20 1.12
N LEU A 545 33.53 19.67 1.29
CA LEU A 545 32.41 19.29 0.40
C LEU A 545 32.63 19.73 -1.05
N ARG A 546 32.84 21.02 -1.30
CA ARG A 546 32.97 21.55 -2.68
C ARG A 546 34.21 21.01 -3.41
N PRO A 547 35.42 20.97 -2.82
CA PRO A 547 36.57 20.35 -3.46
C PRO A 547 36.35 18.89 -3.83
N LEU A 548 35.75 18.10 -2.92
CA LEU A 548 35.49 16.69 -3.18
C LEU A 548 34.41 16.48 -4.24
N MET A 549 33.30 17.23 -4.20
CA MET A 549 32.27 17.14 -5.25
C MET A 549 32.83 17.47 -6.63
N ASN A 550 33.66 18.51 -6.75
CA ASN A 550 34.34 18.83 -8.01
C ASN A 550 35.24 17.68 -8.46
N ARG A 551 36.05 17.13 -7.54
CA ARG A 551 36.94 16.01 -7.86
C ARG A 551 36.17 14.76 -8.30
N VAL A 552 35.06 14.43 -7.62
CA VAL A 552 34.21 13.31 -8.01
C VAL A 552 33.59 13.58 -9.39
N LYS A 553 33.15 14.80 -9.69
CA LYS A 553 32.60 15.13 -11.01
C LYS A 553 33.65 15.04 -12.14
N GLU A 554 34.93 15.31 -11.83
CA GLU A 554 36.03 15.11 -12.77
C GLU A 554 36.27 13.62 -13.10
N VAL A 555 36.20 12.74 -12.09
CA VAL A 555 36.48 11.30 -12.27
C VAL A 555 35.25 10.46 -12.61
N HIS A 556 34.05 10.97 -12.34
CA HIS A 556 32.73 10.42 -12.67
C HIS A 556 31.90 11.43 -13.48
N PRO A 557 32.26 11.68 -14.75
CA PRO A 557 31.60 12.70 -15.57
C PRO A 557 30.09 12.44 -15.76
N SER A 558 29.63 11.19 -15.79
CA SER A 558 28.21 10.86 -15.98
C SER A 558 27.37 10.98 -14.71
N LEU A 559 28.01 11.04 -13.53
CA LEU A 559 27.34 11.13 -12.24
C LEU A 559 26.83 12.56 -11.96
N SER A 560 25.56 12.71 -11.64
CA SER A 560 25.02 13.92 -11.01
C SER A 560 25.22 13.87 -9.50
N LEU A 561 25.66 14.98 -8.92
CA LEU A 561 25.87 15.15 -7.47
C LEU A 561 25.13 16.41 -7.03
N ASN A 562 24.19 16.29 -6.10
CA ASN A 562 23.40 17.44 -5.66
C ASN A 562 23.23 17.44 -4.14
N ALA A 563 23.41 18.62 -3.53
CA ALA A 563 23.17 18.87 -2.11
C ALA A 563 22.02 19.87 -1.93
N SER A 564 20.97 19.45 -1.23
CA SER A 564 19.87 20.31 -0.78
C SER A 564 20.29 21.02 0.49
N VAL A 565 20.36 22.35 0.46
CA VAL A 565 20.86 23.15 1.58
C VAL A 565 19.94 24.32 1.94
N LEU A 566 19.78 24.58 3.23
CA LEU A 566 18.97 25.66 3.76
C LEU A 566 19.80 26.94 3.96
N ASN A 567 19.21 28.10 3.65
CA ASN A 567 19.78 29.44 3.83
C ASN A 567 21.24 29.56 3.32
N ARG A 568 21.44 29.12 2.08
CA ARG A 568 22.75 29.10 1.43
C ARG A 568 23.29 30.51 1.19
N SER A 569 24.52 30.74 1.63
CA SER A 569 25.39 31.81 1.13
C SER A 569 26.41 31.22 0.13
N ARG A 570 27.26 32.06 -0.48
CA ARG A 570 28.30 31.58 -1.41
C ARG A 570 29.15 30.45 -0.82
N ASP A 571 29.48 30.57 0.47
CA ASP A 571 30.46 29.71 1.14
C ASP A 571 29.89 28.99 2.37
N SER A 572 28.64 29.20 2.77
CA SER A 572 28.07 28.61 3.99
C SER A 572 26.60 28.20 3.82
N PHE A 573 26.09 27.39 4.75
CA PHE A 573 24.67 27.01 4.84
C PHE A 573 24.24 26.83 6.30
N THR A 574 22.93 26.77 6.59
CA THR A 574 22.44 26.50 7.96
C THR A 574 22.11 25.05 8.21
N LYS A 575 21.71 24.31 7.17
CA LYS A 575 21.49 22.86 7.22
C LYS A 575 21.67 22.26 5.81
N MET A 576 22.09 21.00 5.72
CA MET A 576 21.95 20.19 4.51
C MET A 576 20.89 19.13 4.78
N ASP A 577 19.80 19.13 3.99
CA ASP A 577 18.64 18.26 4.19
C ASP A 577 18.80 16.92 3.46
N MET A 578 19.45 16.95 2.29
CA MET A 578 19.58 15.80 1.41
C MET A 578 20.89 15.89 0.63
N PHE A 579 21.55 14.74 0.43
CA PHE A 579 22.63 14.56 -0.52
C PHE A 579 22.24 13.48 -1.52
N SER A 580 22.39 13.75 -2.82
CA SER A 580 21.93 12.86 -3.89
C SER A 580 23.03 12.58 -4.91
N LEU A 581 23.08 11.32 -5.34
CA LEU A 581 23.95 10.80 -6.38
C LEU A 581 23.08 10.11 -7.42
N SER A 582 23.22 10.45 -8.70
CA SER A 582 22.39 9.86 -9.76
C SER A 582 23.18 9.66 -11.04
N TRP A 583 23.26 8.42 -11.51
CA TRP A 583 23.74 8.09 -12.86
C TRP A 583 22.64 8.17 -13.92
N HIS A 584 21.44 8.64 -13.55
CA HIS A 584 20.32 8.73 -14.45
C HIS A 584 20.46 9.94 -15.40
N PRO A 585 20.37 9.78 -16.74
CA PRO A 585 20.61 10.87 -17.69
C PRO A 585 19.71 12.09 -17.49
N ARG A 586 18.47 11.89 -17.04
CA ARG A 586 17.51 12.98 -16.73
C ARG A 586 17.98 13.91 -15.62
N ASN A 587 18.91 13.49 -14.77
CA ASN A 587 19.42 14.28 -13.67
C ASN A 587 20.78 14.93 -13.97
N ALA A 588 21.35 14.71 -15.16
CA ALA A 588 22.71 15.18 -15.50
C ALA A 588 22.91 16.70 -15.41
N ASP A 589 21.84 17.47 -15.64
CA ASP A 589 21.87 18.95 -15.66
C ASP A 589 21.48 19.59 -14.32
N ARG A 590 21.33 18.82 -13.23
CA ARG A 590 20.96 19.40 -11.93
C ARG A 590 22.13 20.17 -11.31
N ASP A 591 21.83 21.35 -10.76
CA ASP A 591 22.79 22.16 -10.03
C ASP A 591 23.34 21.43 -8.80
N MET A 592 24.66 21.50 -8.58
CA MET A 592 25.31 20.86 -7.42
C MET A 592 24.73 21.29 -6.06
N PHE A 593 24.16 22.49 -5.99
CA PHE A 593 23.57 23.03 -4.78
C PHE A 593 22.25 23.70 -5.11
N TYR A 594 21.17 23.27 -4.46
CA TYR A 594 19.87 23.92 -4.53
C TYR A 594 19.35 24.23 -3.13
N ASN A 595 18.50 25.25 -3.04
CA ASN A 595 17.97 25.69 -1.76
C ASN A 595 16.76 24.84 -1.38
N SER A 596 16.74 24.31 -0.17
CA SER A 596 15.49 23.81 0.45
C SER A 596 14.63 24.98 0.92
N VAL A 597 13.31 24.76 0.94
CA VAL A 597 12.34 25.69 1.52
C VAL A 597 12.36 25.51 3.05
N ASP A 598 12.30 26.61 3.82
CA ASP A 598 12.24 26.55 5.29
C ASP A 598 10.80 26.17 5.69
N ASP A 599 10.57 24.93 6.15
CA ASP A 599 9.24 24.44 6.56
C ASP A 599 8.66 25.12 7.81
N THR A 600 9.35 26.13 8.37
CA THR A 600 8.88 26.84 9.57
C THR A 600 7.70 27.79 9.34
N ASP A 601 7.25 28.00 8.09
CA ASP A 601 6.14 28.93 7.77
C ASP A 601 4.80 28.24 7.42
N TYR A 602 4.73 26.90 7.39
CA TYR A 602 3.46 26.18 7.23
C TYR A 602 2.96 25.66 8.58
N GLY A 603 1.95 26.33 9.12
CA GLY A 603 1.19 25.84 10.26
C GLY A 603 0.55 24.50 9.90
N ALA A 604 0.69 23.53 10.82
CA ALA A 604 -0.12 22.33 11.03
C ALA A 604 -0.89 21.80 9.82
N PHE A 605 -0.62 20.54 9.43
CA PHE A 605 -1.17 19.78 8.29
C PHE A 605 -0.33 19.92 7.00
N SER A 606 0.87 19.36 7.02
CA SER A 606 1.56 18.99 5.77
C SER A 606 1.80 17.48 5.79
N ASP A 607 1.25 16.81 4.80
CA ASP A 607 1.49 15.41 4.48
C ASP A 607 2.91 15.30 3.89
N PRO A 608 3.74 14.33 4.27
CA PRO A 608 5.07 14.12 3.65
C PRO A 608 5.03 13.99 2.11
N SER A 609 3.85 13.80 1.49
CA SER A 609 3.63 13.90 0.04
C SER A 609 3.86 15.28 -0.58
N ASP A 610 3.82 16.37 0.21
CA ASP A 610 3.95 17.76 -0.27
C ASP A 610 5.39 18.15 -0.65
N HIS A 611 6.40 17.34 -0.29
CA HIS A 611 7.82 17.60 -0.55
C HIS A 611 8.46 16.62 -1.54
N MET A 612 7.66 15.83 -2.25
CA MET A 612 8.15 14.83 -3.19
C MET A 612 8.51 15.43 -4.55
N PRO A 613 9.65 15.02 -5.17
CA PRO A 613 9.92 15.28 -6.58
C PRO A 613 8.75 14.79 -7.46
N PRO A 614 8.47 15.40 -8.63
CA PRO A 614 7.36 14.98 -9.51
C PRO A 614 7.38 13.50 -9.93
N GLY A 615 8.58 12.88 -9.95
CA GLY A 615 8.72 11.44 -10.19
C GLY A 615 8.28 10.57 -9.00
N MET A 616 8.47 11.06 -7.77
CA MET A 616 7.97 10.40 -6.56
C MET A 616 6.47 10.62 -6.37
N GLN A 617 5.90 11.76 -6.77
CA GLN A 617 4.46 11.99 -6.63
C GLN A 617 3.63 11.00 -7.46
N ASN A 618 4.13 10.59 -8.62
CA ASN A 618 3.50 9.54 -9.44
C ASN A 618 3.63 8.15 -8.80
N LEU A 619 4.80 7.82 -8.22
CA LEU A 619 5.03 6.55 -7.52
C LEU A 619 4.27 6.47 -6.18
N PHE A 620 4.13 7.61 -5.48
CA PHE A 620 3.41 7.74 -4.21
C PHE A 620 1.90 7.60 -4.41
N ASN A 621 1.35 8.20 -5.48
CA ASN A 621 -0.05 8.00 -5.87
C ASN A 621 -0.33 6.54 -6.30
N GLU A 622 0.64 5.88 -6.93
CA GLU A 622 0.54 4.48 -7.36
C GLU A 622 0.70 3.49 -6.18
N LEU A 623 1.52 3.82 -5.18
CA LEU A 623 1.73 3.04 -3.96
C LEU A 623 0.59 3.19 -2.93
N LEU A 624 -0.08 4.35 -2.87
CA LEU A 624 -1.13 4.64 -1.89
C LEU A 624 -2.55 4.64 -2.47
N GLY A 625 -2.72 4.55 -3.80
CA GLY A 625 -4.04 4.57 -4.45
C GLY A 625 -4.77 5.91 -4.38
N TYR A 626 -4.08 7.01 -4.07
CA TYR A 626 -4.67 8.35 -4.05
C TYR A 626 -4.86 8.89 -5.48
N ASN A 627 -6.12 9.14 -5.85
CA ASN A 627 -6.47 9.84 -7.08
C ASN A 627 -6.32 11.35 -6.86
N SER A 628 -5.38 12.02 -7.53
CA SER A 628 -5.41 13.48 -7.63
C SER A 628 -6.54 13.91 -8.58
N GLN A 629 -7.70 14.29 -8.05
CA GLN A 629 -8.61 15.17 -8.79
C GLN A 629 -8.05 16.59 -8.67
N GLY A 630 -7.67 17.19 -9.80
CA GLY A 630 -7.25 18.58 -9.87
C GLY A 630 -8.33 19.49 -9.30
N GLY A 631 -7.97 20.23 -8.26
CA GLY A 631 -8.70 21.41 -7.82
C GLY A 631 -7.88 22.62 -8.22
N ASP A 632 -8.31 23.30 -9.27
CA ASP A 632 -7.88 24.67 -9.54
C ASP A 632 -8.29 25.53 -8.34
N SER A 633 -7.31 26.13 -7.68
CA SER A 633 -7.50 27.06 -6.58
C SER A 633 -7.88 28.42 -7.14
N GLU A 634 -9.19 28.66 -7.29
CA GLU A 634 -9.72 30.02 -7.23
C GLU A 634 -10.10 30.34 -5.78
N SER A 635 -9.36 31.29 -5.22
CA SER A 635 -9.64 31.95 -3.95
C SER A 635 -10.98 32.66 -4.03
N ASP A 636 -11.87 32.44 -3.07
CA ASP A 636 -12.97 33.37 -2.83
C ASP A 636 -13.10 33.71 -1.35
N SER A 637 -13.00 35.01 -1.14
CA SER A 637 -13.41 35.76 0.03
C SER A 637 -14.92 35.66 0.25
N ASP A 638 -15.29 35.58 1.52
CA ASP A 638 -16.67 35.68 2.02
C ASP A 638 -17.41 36.90 1.45
N GLU A 639 -18.63 36.70 0.93
CA GLU A 639 -19.74 37.62 1.12
C GLU A 639 -21.10 36.96 0.79
N ASP A 640 -22.08 37.23 1.65
CA ASP A 640 -23.44 36.70 1.67
C ASP A 640 -24.27 37.02 0.40
N GLY A 641 -25.09 36.07 -0.04
CA GLY A 641 -26.07 36.32 -1.11
C GLY A 641 -27.05 35.18 -1.34
N ASP A 642 -28.27 35.35 -0.82
CA ASP A 642 -29.46 34.54 -1.06
C ASP A 642 -29.81 34.41 -2.55
N GLY A 643 -30.03 33.18 -3.04
CA GLY A 643 -30.36 32.93 -4.45
C GLY A 643 -30.51 31.45 -4.78
N GLY A 644 -31.75 30.95 -4.80
CA GLY A 644 -32.06 29.56 -5.13
C GLY A 644 -31.64 29.12 -6.53
N TYR A 645 -31.10 27.90 -6.65
CA TYR A 645 -30.91 27.22 -7.93
C TYR A 645 -31.32 25.74 -7.85
N ILE A 646 -32.42 25.50 -8.58
CA ILE A 646 -32.92 24.36 -9.33
C ILE A 646 -32.06 23.08 -9.40
N ASP A 647 -32.75 21.96 -9.19
CA ASP A 647 -32.39 20.56 -9.49
C ASP A 647 -31.71 20.36 -10.86
N GLU A 648 -30.47 19.85 -10.88
CA GLU A 648 -29.89 19.16 -12.03
C GLU A 648 -29.18 17.85 -11.61
N ILE A 649 -29.98 16.83 -11.28
CA ILE A 649 -29.56 15.43 -11.42
C ILE A 649 -30.57 14.74 -12.34
N ASN A 650 -30.51 15.09 -13.63
CA ASN A 650 -31.12 14.34 -14.72
C ASN A 650 -30.44 14.72 -16.04
N GLN A 651 -29.19 14.30 -16.22
CA GLN A 651 -28.62 14.12 -17.56
C GLN A 651 -27.94 12.75 -17.65
N ARG A 652 -28.76 11.74 -17.97
CA ARG A 652 -28.34 10.66 -18.86
C ARG A 652 -28.51 11.16 -20.30
N ASP A 653 -27.69 10.60 -21.18
CA ASP A 653 -27.75 10.64 -22.65
C ASP A 653 -27.00 11.78 -23.35
N ASN A 654 -25.69 11.55 -23.58
CA ASN A 654 -25.04 11.57 -24.91
C ASN A 654 -23.51 11.54 -24.76
N PHE A 655 -22.93 10.37 -24.51
CA PHE A 655 -21.47 10.24 -24.38
C PHE A 655 -20.74 9.81 -25.67
N TRP A 656 -21.46 9.51 -26.76
CA TRP A 656 -20.86 9.23 -28.07
C TRP A 656 -21.64 9.93 -29.18
N GLY A 657 -21.45 11.24 -29.28
CA GLY A 657 -21.90 12.04 -30.42
C GLY A 657 -20.73 12.33 -31.37
N LEU A 658 -20.25 11.30 -32.09
CA LEU A 658 -19.46 11.41 -33.33
C LEU A 658 -19.64 10.14 -34.19
#